data_AF-A0A9R1DC06-F1
#
_entry.id   AF-A0A9R1DC06-F1
#
_cell.length_a   1.000
_cell.length_b   1.000
_cell.length_c   1.000
_cell.angle_alpha   90.00
_cell.angle_beta   90.00
_cell.angle_gamma   90.00
#
_symmetry.space_group_name_H-M   'P 1'
#
loop_
_entity.id
_entity.type
_entity.pdbx_description
1 polymer ?
#
loop_
_entity_poly.entity_id
_entity_poly.type
_entity_poly.pdbx_seq_one_letter_code
_entity_poly.pdbx_strand_id
1 'polypeptide(L)'
;MEKLSEDGRGVYELLRADLAVDLDKRFRDQGADLLKAMEKLISTNTSTLDGLLSSRVDGVRDELLMEIEQIRGEPLKGSTPPQEDPSPSRVAGNGRGGGPTDSLSFDNDYRGKAHNTYVPPPVRGARESNFSFRPSLGRESSSYDAADSFAFGARLELPRFDGANPRLWQTRCEDQFKLWCTPAHRWISLATAQFEGAAACWLESMQRRQPQAEKELSHDWTLMRSGNHGVPTTIEWLNDVLPSGSRVGIDPFLFSSDAAEELKTAISDKNHELILIRDFNLVDEIWGESRPAPPKEPTRVHAIKYAGVDVASKLSFVRSQLDENGCDTVVISMLDEVAWLLNMRGSDVPHSPVFYSYLTVEMSTATLFVDSNKVSEEVLEHLKKAGVKLKSYEAILSDVERLAEKGAKLWLDSSSVNAAIVSVFRSGCDRYMGKRGKTGRQIGKEASSDDPTTKKHGVQNMELNGLYKASPVTLAKSVKNEAEIRGMKNSHLRDAAALAEFWCWIEEEVRNNVALTEVQVAENLLEFRRKQDGFIETSFDTISGYGANGAIIHYRPTPDSCSSVGSDNLFLLDSGAQYVDGTTDITRTVHFGEPSPRQKECFTRVLQGHIALDQAVFPERTPGFVLDVLARSSLWKIGLDYRHGTGHGVGAALNVHEGPQSISYRYGNLTALQKGMIVSNEPGYYEDNSFGIRIENLLLVKEVNLANSFGGISYLGFEKLTFVPIQ
;
A
#
# COMPACT_ATOMS: atom_id res chain seq x y z
N MET A 1 -48.70 20.68 1.96
CA MET A 1 -49.72 19.89 2.69
C MET A 1 -51.13 20.08 2.15
N GLU A 2 -51.72 21.28 2.19
CA GLU A 2 -53.12 21.47 1.76
C GLU A 2 -53.43 21.23 0.27
N LYS A 3 -52.41 21.17 -0.59
CA LYS A 3 -52.55 20.86 -2.02
C LYS A 3 -52.41 19.37 -2.36
N LEU A 4 -52.20 18.49 -1.37
CA LEU A 4 -51.95 17.07 -1.60
C LEU A 4 -53.24 16.25 -1.45
N SER A 5 -53.40 15.25 -2.32
CA SER A 5 -54.40 14.18 -2.20
C SER A 5 -54.21 13.42 -0.89
N GLU A 6 -55.23 12.67 -0.47
CA GLU A 6 -55.24 11.94 0.80
C GLU A 6 -54.09 10.91 0.89
N ASP A 7 -53.82 10.18 -0.19
CA ASP A 7 -52.67 9.27 -0.30
C ASP A 7 -51.32 10.03 -0.29
N GLY A 8 -51.27 11.23 -0.88
CA GLY A 8 -50.10 12.09 -0.88
C GLY A 8 -49.75 12.65 0.50
N ARG A 9 -50.73 12.76 1.42
CA ARG A 9 -50.48 13.14 2.82
C ARG A 9 -49.92 11.97 3.63
N GLY A 10 -50.36 10.74 3.36
CA GLY A 10 -49.82 9.54 4.01
C GLY A 10 -48.33 9.34 3.73
N VAL A 11 -47.94 9.51 2.46
CA VAL A 11 -46.52 9.43 2.04
C VAL A 11 -45.68 10.58 2.60
N TYR A 12 -46.26 11.79 2.69
CA TYR A 12 -45.59 12.94 3.29
C TYR A 12 -45.34 12.77 4.80
N GLU A 13 -46.31 12.23 5.56
CA GLU A 13 -46.14 11.96 6.99
C GLU A 13 -45.13 10.83 7.26
N LEU A 14 -45.06 9.81 6.40
CA LEU A 14 -44.04 8.75 6.45
C LEU A 14 -42.63 9.29 6.18
N LEU A 15 -42.46 10.09 5.11
CA LEU A 15 -41.17 10.73 4.80
C LEU A 15 -40.75 11.74 5.86
N ARG A 16 -41.71 12.45 6.48
CA ARG A 16 -41.46 13.38 7.58
C ARG A 16 -40.99 12.66 8.84
N ALA A 17 -41.57 11.50 9.17
CA ALA A 17 -41.15 10.71 10.32
C ALA A 17 -39.73 10.16 10.16
N ASP A 18 -39.35 9.72 8.96
CA ASP A 18 -37.99 9.26 8.63
C ASP A 18 -36.97 10.40 8.59
N LEU A 19 -37.32 11.58 8.06
CA LEU A 19 -36.41 12.74 8.02
C LEU A 19 -36.26 13.46 9.38
N ALA A 20 -37.23 13.35 10.29
CA ALA A 20 -37.22 14.08 11.56
C ALA A 20 -36.20 13.57 12.59
N VAL A 21 -35.64 12.36 12.39
CA VAL A 21 -34.62 11.80 13.31
C VAL A 21 -33.21 12.32 13.00
N ASP A 22 -32.93 12.78 11.77
CA ASP A 22 -31.55 13.07 11.35
C ASP A 22 -31.27 14.56 11.00
N LEU A 23 -32.31 15.40 10.92
CA LEU A 23 -32.17 16.80 10.49
C LEU A 23 -32.13 17.85 11.60
N ASP A 24 -32.57 17.55 12.82
CA ASP A 24 -32.62 18.55 13.92
C ASP A 24 -31.22 18.88 14.50
N LYS A 25 -30.20 18.07 14.18
CA LYS A 25 -28.81 18.31 14.61
C LYS A 25 -27.97 19.05 13.56
N ARG A 26 -28.26 18.88 12.26
CA ARG A 26 -27.46 19.48 11.16
C ARG A 26 -27.93 20.88 10.74
N PHE A 27 -29.17 21.26 11.02
CA PHE A 27 -29.69 22.59 10.62
C PHE A 27 -29.27 23.75 11.54
N ARG A 28 -28.72 23.48 12.73
CA ARG A 28 -28.35 24.51 13.70
C ARG A 28 -27.04 25.26 13.38
N ASP A 29 -26.15 24.67 12.58
CA ASP A 29 -24.79 25.24 12.43
C ASP A 29 -24.46 25.81 11.03
N GLN A 30 -25.25 25.54 9.97
CA GLN A 30 -24.89 25.96 8.59
C GLN A 30 -26.03 26.48 7.70
N GLY A 31 -27.26 26.63 8.23
CA GLY A 31 -28.46 26.89 7.41
C GLY A 31 -28.57 28.30 6.77
N ALA A 32 -27.91 29.32 7.30
CA ALA A 32 -28.11 30.70 6.84
C ALA A 32 -27.40 31.03 5.52
N ASP A 33 -26.27 30.38 5.24
CA ASP A 33 -25.46 30.64 4.04
C ASP A 33 -25.94 29.83 2.83
N LEU A 34 -26.47 28.63 3.07
CA LEU A 34 -27.08 27.80 2.02
C LEU A 34 -28.36 28.43 1.48
N LEU A 35 -29.18 29.04 2.36
CA LEU A 35 -30.40 29.73 1.96
C LEU A 35 -30.11 30.95 1.07
N LYS A 36 -29.08 31.74 1.42
CA LYS A 36 -28.61 32.87 0.60
C LYS A 36 -28.05 32.43 -0.76
N ALA A 37 -27.35 31.29 -0.81
CA ALA A 37 -26.83 30.74 -2.05
C ALA A 37 -27.96 30.25 -2.99
N MET A 38 -28.99 29.62 -2.43
CA MET A 38 -30.15 29.15 -3.18
C MET A 38 -31.03 30.30 -3.69
N GLU A 39 -31.26 31.35 -2.89
CA GLU A 39 -31.98 32.56 -3.34
C GLU A 39 -31.25 33.29 -4.49
N LYS A 40 -29.91 33.28 -4.46
CA LYS A 40 -29.06 33.82 -5.54
C LYS A 40 -29.12 32.98 -6.82
N LEU A 41 -29.24 31.66 -6.69
CA LEU A 41 -29.35 30.73 -7.82
C LEU A 41 -30.73 30.80 -8.51
N ILE A 42 -31.78 30.95 -7.71
CA ILE A 42 -33.17 31.05 -8.21
C ILE A 42 -33.41 32.39 -8.92
N SER A 43 -32.75 33.46 -8.50
CA SER A 43 -32.92 34.79 -9.11
C SER A 43 -32.14 35.00 -10.42
N THR A 44 -31.21 34.11 -10.79
CA THR A 44 -30.32 34.30 -11.96
C THR A 44 -30.66 33.44 -13.18
N ASN A 45 -31.60 32.48 -13.12
CA ASN A 45 -31.82 31.53 -14.22
C ASN A 45 -33.30 31.16 -14.51
N THR A 46 -34.17 32.15 -14.66
CA THR A 46 -35.61 31.95 -14.95
C THR A 46 -36.00 31.88 -16.44
N SER A 47 -35.09 31.55 -17.36
CA SER A 47 -35.46 31.42 -18.80
C SER A 47 -35.10 30.09 -19.47
N THR A 48 -34.51 29.13 -18.75
CA THR A 48 -33.97 27.90 -19.36
C THR A 48 -34.62 26.60 -18.89
N LEU A 49 -35.63 26.66 -18.01
CA LEU A 49 -36.31 25.46 -17.48
C LEU A 49 -37.58 25.06 -18.24
N ASP A 50 -38.27 26.01 -18.88
CA ASP A 50 -39.53 25.73 -19.59
C ASP A 50 -39.32 25.02 -20.95
N GLY A 51 -38.12 25.05 -21.52
CA GLY A 51 -37.79 24.37 -22.78
C GLY A 51 -37.46 22.88 -22.65
N LEU A 52 -37.04 22.42 -21.47
CA LEU A 52 -36.52 21.06 -21.25
C LEU A 52 -37.59 20.04 -20.81
N LEU A 53 -38.78 20.49 -20.40
CA LEU A 53 -39.86 19.63 -19.92
C LEU A 53 -40.86 19.20 -21.02
N SER A 54 -40.66 19.63 -22.27
CA SER A 54 -41.60 19.37 -23.37
C SER A 54 -41.31 18.11 -24.21
N SER A 55 -40.24 17.34 -23.97
CA SER A 55 -39.79 16.34 -24.98
C SER A 55 -39.60 14.89 -24.54
N ARG A 56 -39.96 14.44 -23.33
CA ARG A 56 -39.79 13.01 -22.93
C ARG A 56 -40.79 12.48 -21.90
N VAL A 57 -42.05 12.21 -22.26
CA VAL A 57 -43.02 11.57 -21.33
C VAL A 57 -43.67 10.27 -21.82
N ASP A 58 -43.44 9.80 -23.04
CA ASP A 58 -44.17 8.59 -23.51
C ASP A 58 -43.53 7.24 -23.10
N GLY A 59 -42.25 7.18 -22.75
CA GLY A 59 -41.57 5.91 -22.44
C GLY A 59 -41.69 5.41 -21.00
N VAL A 60 -41.91 6.31 -20.03
CA VAL A 60 -41.89 5.98 -18.59
C VAL A 60 -43.23 5.42 -18.09
N ARG A 61 -44.30 5.66 -18.85
CA ARG A 61 -45.67 5.25 -18.47
C ARG A 61 -45.90 3.75 -18.58
N ASP A 62 -45.31 3.09 -19.59
CA ASP A 62 -45.55 1.67 -19.85
C ASP A 62 -44.73 0.77 -18.90
N GLU A 63 -43.52 1.19 -18.51
CA GLU A 63 -42.72 0.50 -17.48
C GLU A 63 -43.38 0.57 -16.09
N LEU A 64 -43.96 1.73 -15.73
CA LEU A 64 -44.66 1.88 -14.46
C LEU A 64 -45.96 1.06 -14.37
N LEU A 65 -46.66 0.85 -15.48
CA LEU A 65 -47.86 0.01 -15.51
C LEU A 65 -47.53 -1.48 -15.32
N MET A 66 -46.39 -1.96 -15.85
CA MET A 66 -45.91 -3.33 -15.64
C MET A 66 -45.53 -3.60 -14.17
N GLU A 67 -44.86 -2.67 -13.50
CA GLU A 67 -44.48 -2.84 -12.09
C GLU A 67 -45.71 -2.82 -11.14
N ILE A 68 -46.74 -2.03 -11.48
CA ILE A 68 -47.97 -1.93 -10.68
C ILE A 68 -48.79 -3.23 -10.75
N GLU A 69 -48.81 -3.93 -11.88
CA GLU A 69 -49.53 -5.21 -12.01
C GLU A 69 -48.79 -6.36 -11.32
N GLN A 70 -47.46 -6.30 -11.23
CA GLN A 70 -46.65 -7.31 -10.55
C GLN A 70 -46.78 -7.27 -9.01
N ILE A 71 -47.20 -6.12 -8.46
CA ILE A 71 -47.41 -5.91 -7.02
C ILE A 71 -48.79 -6.43 -6.55
N ARG A 72 -49.77 -6.64 -7.45
CA ARG A 72 -51.17 -6.93 -7.07
C ARG A 72 -51.60 -8.40 -6.98
N GLY A 73 -50.69 -9.35 -7.22
CA GLY A 73 -50.80 -10.76 -6.80
C GLY A 73 -52.21 -11.40 -6.75
N GLU A 74 -52.86 -11.63 -7.90
CA GLU A 74 -53.83 -12.73 -8.08
C GLU A 74 -53.72 -13.33 -9.50
N PRO A 75 -53.96 -14.65 -9.70
CA PRO A 75 -53.60 -15.34 -10.93
C PRO A 75 -54.77 -15.46 -11.93
N LEU A 76 -54.53 -15.27 -13.22
CA LEU A 76 -55.47 -15.67 -14.28
C LEU A 76 -54.84 -16.47 -15.42
N LYS A 77 -55.28 -17.72 -15.47
CA LYS A 77 -55.56 -18.60 -16.61
C LYS A 77 -55.24 -18.07 -18.02
N GLY A 78 -54.32 -18.76 -18.68
CA GLY A 78 -54.53 -19.43 -19.97
C GLY A 78 -54.53 -18.57 -21.24
N SER A 79 -53.44 -18.64 -22.00
CA SER A 79 -53.48 -18.92 -23.44
C SER A 79 -52.09 -19.25 -23.98
N THR A 80 -52.07 -20.31 -24.79
CA THR A 80 -51.02 -20.97 -25.58
C THR A 80 -50.05 -20.04 -26.35
N PRO A 81 -48.79 -20.45 -26.56
CA PRO A 81 -47.84 -19.71 -27.42
C PRO A 81 -47.95 -20.17 -28.89
N PRO A 82 -47.63 -19.32 -29.88
CA PRO A 82 -47.34 -19.80 -31.22
C PRO A 82 -45.86 -20.18 -31.37
N GLN A 83 -45.66 -21.33 -32.03
CA GLN A 83 -44.41 -21.91 -32.50
C GLN A 83 -43.69 -21.07 -33.58
N GLU A 84 -42.38 -21.32 -33.68
CA GLU A 84 -41.53 -21.59 -34.88
C GLU A 84 -41.95 -20.96 -36.22
N ASP A 85 -41.07 -20.41 -37.06
CA ASP A 85 -39.88 -21.05 -37.64
C ASP A 85 -39.16 -20.02 -38.59
N PRO A 86 -38.24 -20.37 -39.52
CA PRO A 86 -36.80 -20.17 -39.45
C PRO A 86 -36.23 -19.12 -40.44
N SER A 87 -34.90 -19.02 -40.47
CA SER A 87 -33.98 -18.26 -41.35
C SER A 87 -34.25 -18.41 -42.88
N PRO A 88 -33.42 -17.93 -43.86
CA PRO A 88 -32.20 -17.07 -43.82
C PRO A 88 -32.15 -16.01 -44.96
N SER A 89 -31.18 -15.06 -44.94
CA SER A 89 -30.38 -14.76 -46.17
C SER A 89 -29.30 -13.69 -45.95
N ARG A 90 -28.11 -14.06 -46.42
CA ARG A 90 -26.91 -13.26 -46.73
C ARG A 90 -27.19 -11.95 -47.46
N VAL A 91 -26.45 -10.89 -47.12
CA VAL A 91 -25.75 -10.02 -48.10
C VAL A 91 -24.43 -9.54 -47.50
N ALA A 92 -23.35 -9.78 -48.24
CA ALA A 92 -22.01 -9.25 -47.99
C ALA A 92 -21.93 -7.77 -48.43
N GLY A 93 -21.23 -6.95 -47.66
CA GLY A 93 -20.88 -5.58 -48.04
C GLY A 93 -19.59 -5.15 -47.36
N ASN A 94 -18.50 -5.15 -48.13
CA ASN A 94 -17.22 -4.55 -47.78
C ASN A 94 -17.37 -3.05 -47.50
N GLY A 95 -16.82 -2.57 -46.40
CA GLY A 95 -16.65 -1.15 -46.10
C GLY A 95 -15.45 -0.91 -45.19
N ARG A 96 -14.38 -0.36 -45.77
CA ARG A 96 -13.20 0.15 -45.05
C ARG A 96 -13.59 1.38 -44.23
N GLY A 97 -12.93 1.58 -43.08
CA GLY A 97 -12.64 2.92 -42.57
C GLY A 97 -12.87 3.14 -41.08
N GLY A 98 -11.81 3.60 -40.41
CA GLY A 98 -11.91 4.48 -39.24
C GLY A 98 -12.03 3.80 -37.89
N GLY A 99 -10.90 3.60 -37.21
CA GLY A 99 -10.91 3.49 -35.76
C GLY A 99 -11.19 4.87 -35.13
N PRO A 100 -11.87 4.92 -33.98
CA PRO A 100 -11.78 6.04 -33.06
C PRO A 100 -10.82 5.68 -31.93
N THR A 101 -9.72 6.41 -31.90
CA THR A 101 -9.01 6.76 -30.67
C THR A 101 -9.94 7.62 -29.82
N ASP A 102 -10.44 7.11 -28.71
CA ASP A 102 -11.08 7.95 -27.70
C ASP A 102 -10.28 7.89 -26.41
N SER A 103 -9.49 8.95 -26.24
CA SER A 103 -8.95 9.44 -24.99
C SER A 103 -10.10 9.88 -24.09
N LEU A 104 -10.33 9.14 -23.00
CA LEU A 104 -11.18 9.59 -21.91
C LEU A 104 -10.31 9.75 -20.66
N SER A 105 -9.96 11.00 -20.41
CA SER A 105 -9.45 11.51 -19.15
C SER A 105 -10.58 11.50 -18.11
N PHE A 106 -10.44 10.72 -17.04
CA PHE A 106 -11.32 10.83 -15.88
C PHE A 106 -10.54 10.60 -14.58
N ASP A 107 -11.00 11.32 -13.56
CA ASP A 107 -10.32 11.71 -12.33
C ASP A 107 -9.77 10.54 -11.50
N ASN A 108 -8.52 10.71 -11.06
CA ASN A 108 -7.85 9.85 -10.09
C ASN A 108 -8.32 10.25 -8.69
N ASP A 109 -9.13 9.42 -8.05
CA ASP A 109 -9.29 9.47 -6.61
C ASP A 109 -9.19 8.05 -6.04
N TYR A 110 -8.35 7.93 -5.00
CA TYR A 110 -8.03 6.73 -4.22
C TYR A 110 -7.29 5.59 -4.95
N ARG A 111 -5.97 5.76 -5.07
CA ARG A 111 -5.04 4.66 -5.39
C ARG A 111 -4.77 3.80 -4.15
N GLY A 112 -4.97 2.50 -4.30
CA GLY A 112 -4.65 1.51 -3.28
C GLY A 112 -3.14 1.47 -2.99
N LYS A 113 -2.76 1.76 -1.75
CA LYS A 113 -1.38 1.65 -1.27
C LYS A 113 -0.99 0.18 -1.19
N ALA A 114 -0.08 -0.24 -2.07
CA ALA A 114 0.69 -1.45 -1.88
C ALA A 114 1.58 -1.27 -0.64
N HIS A 115 1.72 -2.32 0.18
CA HIS A 115 2.67 -2.29 1.30
C HIS A 115 4.09 -2.20 0.71
N ASN A 116 4.64 -0.99 0.78
CA ASN A 116 5.94 -0.62 0.25
C ASN A 116 7.03 -1.27 1.12
N THR A 117 7.78 -2.24 0.61
CA THR A 117 9.10 -2.58 1.17
C THR A 117 10.15 -1.63 0.59
N TYR A 118 9.86 -0.34 0.68
CA TYR A 118 10.86 0.69 0.43
C TYR A 118 11.66 0.83 1.73
N VAL A 119 12.99 0.69 1.62
CA VAL A 119 13.90 0.93 2.74
C VAL A 119 14.75 2.15 2.37
N PRO A 120 14.77 3.21 3.19
CA PRO A 120 15.57 4.41 2.95
C PRO A 120 17.05 4.08 2.77
N PRO A 121 17.89 5.06 2.38
CA PRO A 121 19.31 4.99 2.68
C PRO A 121 19.58 4.56 4.10
N PRO A 122 20.79 4.06 4.41
CA PRO A 122 21.26 4.11 5.77
C PRO A 122 21.38 5.59 6.18
N VAL A 123 20.24 6.21 6.49
CA VAL A 123 20.11 7.29 7.44
C VAL A 123 20.13 6.57 8.79
N ARG A 124 21.31 5.96 9.07
CA ARG A 124 21.57 4.77 9.95
C ARG A 124 20.33 3.80 9.95
N GLY A 125 20.15 2.74 10.74
CA GLY A 125 19.06 1.73 10.50
C GLY A 125 17.73 1.92 11.28
N ALA A 126 16.57 1.97 10.63
CA ALA A 126 15.28 1.64 11.28
C ALA A 126 14.85 0.23 10.84
N ARG A 127 14.83 -0.72 11.77
CA ARG A 127 14.03 -1.94 11.69
C ARG A 127 12.79 -1.71 12.54
N GLU A 128 11.64 -2.24 12.11
CA GLU A 128 10.51 -2.48 12.99
C GLU A 128 10.97 -3.40 14.13
N SER A 129 11.13 -2.84 15.33
CA SER A 129 11.33 -3.62 16.56
C SER A 129 10.54 -2.94 17.68
N ASN A 130 9.58 -3.68 18.23
CA ASN A 130 8.81 -3.34 19.42
C ASN A 130 9.75 -2.99 20.58
N PHE A 131 9.80 -1.73 20.99
CA PHE A 131 10.31 -1.35 22.30
C PHE A 131 9.59 -0.11 22.82
N SER A 132 9.03 -0.25 24.03
CA SER A 132 8.45 0.81 24.83
C SER A 132 9.51 1.83 25.21
N PHE A 133 9.32 3.12 24.88
CA PHE A 133 10.15 4.19 25.41
C PHE A 133 9.54 4.70 26.72
N ARG A 134 10.27 4.54 27.84
CA ARG A 134 10.05 5.31 29.06
C ARG A 134 10.94 6.54 29.01
N PRO A 135 10.41 7.78 29.09
CA PRO A 135 11.24 8.92 29.46
C PRO A 135 11.50 8.79 30.97
N SER A 136 12.73 8.45 31.37
CA SER A 136 13.15 8.58 32.77
C SER A 136 13.31 10.06 33.11
N LEU A 137 12.22 10.70 33.51
CA LEU A 137 12.26 12.00 34.17
C LEU A 137 12.51 11.78 35.67
N GLY A 138 13.72 12.08 36.13
CA GLY A 138 13.94 12.45 37.53
C GLY A 138 15.22 11.97 38.19
N ARG A 139 16.10 12.95 38.45
CA ARG A 139 17.08 13.05 39.55
C ARG A 139 18.21 12.01 39.60
N GLU A 140 19.44 12.48 39.37
CA GLU A 140 20.32 12.85 40.48
C GLU A 140 21.52 13.68 40.01
N SER A 141 21.92 14.60 40.88
CA SER A 141 22.95 15.62 40.71
C SER A 141 24.25 15.20 41.39
N SER A 142 25.37 15.25 40.68
CA SER A 142 26.76 15.46 41.16
C SER A 142 27.71 15.06 40.01
N SER A 143 28.91 15.58 39.78
CA SER A 143 29.68 16.73 40.24
C SER A 143 30.97 16.74 39.40
N TYR A 144 31.50 17.94 39.09
CA TYR A 144 32.88 18.28 38.62
C TYR A 144 33.25 17.89 37.15
N ASP A 145 34.05 18.65 36.38
CA ASP A 145 34.71 19.95 36.59
C ASP A 145 35.06 20.61 35.24
N ALA A 146 35.34 21.91 35.30
CA ALA A 146 35.65 22.80 34.19
C ALA A 146 37.09 22.68 33.65
N ALA A 147 37.28 23.05 32.37
CA ALA A 147 38.37 23.96 31.95
C ALA A 147 38.14 24.51 30.53
N ASP A 148 38.29 25.84 30.45
CA ASP A 148 38.65 26.70 29.31
C ASP A 148 37.64 26.91 28.16
N SER A 149 37.37 28.12 27.67
CA SER A 149 37.67 29.50 28.07
C SER A 149 36.88 30.47 27.15
N PHE A 150 36.75 31.72 27.59
CA PHE A 150 36.14 32.91 26.96
C PHE A 150 34.73 33.31 27.43
N ALA A 151 34.76 34.25 28.36
CA ALA A 151 33.64 34.91 29.01
C ALA A 151 32.97 35.94 28.09
N PHE A 152 31.66 35.76 27.88
CA PHE A 152 30.72 36.88 27.90
C PHE A 152 29.80 36.65 29.10
N GLY A 153 29.96 37.50 30.11
CA GLY A 153 29.18 37.48 31.34
C GLY A 153 27.76 37.98 31.08
N ALA A 154 26.84 37.04 30.93
CA ALA A 154 25.44 37.18 31.33
C ALA A 154 24.91 35.76 31.56
N ARG A 155 24.60 35.43 32.81
CA ARG A 155 23.96 34.16 33.19
C ARG A 155 22.60 34.13 32.48
N LEU A 156 22.42 33.18 31.56
CA LEU A 156 21.20 33.03 30.78
C LEU A 156 20.10 32.46 31.69
N GLU A 157 19.45 33.31 32.48
CA GLU A 157 18.19 32.95 33.13
C GLU A 157 17.06 33.17 32.12
N LEU A 158 16.70 32.10 31.41
CA LEU A 158 15.41 32.07 30.72
C LEU A 158 14.31 32.23 31.78
N PRO A 159 13.28 33.05 31.55
CA PRO A 159 12.16 33.16 32.47
C PRO A 159 11.52 31.78 32.63
N ARG A 160 11.46 31.27 33.87
CA ARG A 160 10.72 30.04 34.16
C ARG A 160 9.27 30.26 33.80
N PHE A 161 8.71 29.32 33.03
CA PHE A 161 7.30 29.31 32.71
C PHE A 161 6.51 28.88 33.95
N ASP A 162 5.64 29.75 34.46
CA ASP A 162 4.81 29.52 35.63
C ASP A 162 3.33 29.23 35.28
N GLY A 163 3.03 29.06 33.99
CA GLY A 163 1.71 28.71 33.47
C GLY A 163 0.66 29.84 33.51
N ALA A 164 0.97 31.02 34.05
CA ALA A 164 -0.02 32.07 34.27
C ALA A 164 -0.29 32.95 33.04
N ASN A 165 0.67 33.07 32.09
CA ASN A 165 0.47 33.87 30.87
C ASN A 165 1.37 33.43 29.70
N PRO A 166 0.90 32.49 28.84
CA PRO A 166 1.66 31.92 27.72
C PRO A 166 2.09 32.96 26.68
N ARG A 167 1.23 33.94 26.39
CA ARG A 167 1.50 34.97 25.36
C ARG A 167 2.62 35.92 25.78
N LEU A 168 2.67 36.31 27.05
CA LEU A 168 3.71 37.22 27.56
C LEU A 168 5.09 36.55 27.61
N TRP A 169 5.12 35.24 27.87
CA TRP A 169 6.35 34.45 27.83
C TRP A 169 6.84 34.27 26.39
N GLN A 170 5.94 33.94 25.46
CA GLN A 170 6.23 33.83 24.03
C GLN A 170 6.84 35.11 23.46
N THR A 171 6.27 36.29 23.73
CA THR A 171 6.82 37.57 23.26
C THR A 171 8.24 37.85 23.78
N ARG A 172 8.53 37.49 25.05
CA ARG A 172 9.85 37.65 25.65
C ARG A 172 10.91 36.71 25.06
N CYS A 173 10.50 35.52 24.64
CA CYS A 173 11.35 34.58 23.92
C CYS A 173 11.61 35.06 22.48
N GLU A 174 10.57 35.51 21.77
CA GLU A 174 10.66 36.05 20.40
C GLU A 174 11.58 37.28 20.28
N ASP A 175 11.57 38.16 21.27
CA ASP A 175 12.50 39.31 21.35
C ASP A 175 13.96 38.87 21.57
N GLN A 176 14.20 37.76 22.28
CA GLN A 176 15.53 37.17 22.40
C GLN A 176 15.97 36.46 21.10
N PHE A 177 15.06 35.80 20.38
CA PHE A 177 15.38 35.12 19.12
C PHE A 177 15.81 36.08 18.00
N LYS A 178 15.20 37.28 17.93
CA LYS A 178 15.60 38.33 16.97
C LYS A 178 16.97 38.94 17.27
N LEU A 179 17.41 38.91 18.54
CA LEU A 179 18.67 39.52 18.96
C LEU A 179 19.91 38.65 18.67
N TRP A 180 19.78 37.33 18.45
CA TRP A 180 20.92 36.40 18.59
C TRP A 180 21.16 35.36 17.47
N CYS A 181 20.53 35.44 16.29
CA CYS A 181 20.87 34.63 15.08
C CYS A 181 21.34 33.18 15.36
N THR A 182 20.53 32.36 16.03
CA THR A 182 20.98 31.09 16.60
C THR A 182 21.11 29.95 15.57
N PRO A 183 22.24 29.20 15.52
CA PRO A 183 22.47 28.14 14.53
C PRO A 183 21.61 26.87 14.72
N ALA A 184 21.35 26.16 13.61
CA ALA A 184 20.37 25.07 13.48
C ALA A 184 20.53 23.91 14.48
N HIS A 185 21.75 23.58 14.91
CA HIS A 185 21.99 22.48 15.85
C HIS A 185 21.42 22.74 17.26
N ARG A 186 21.13 23.99 17.64
CA ARG A 186 20.45 24.32 18.91
C ARG A 186 18.94 24.29 18.83
N TRP A 187 18.35 24.15 17.64
CA TRP A 187 16.90 24.08 17.47
C TRP A 187 16.33 22.78 18.05
N ILE A 188 17.10 21.68 17.99
CA ILE A 188 16.67 20.35 18.46
C ILE A 188 16.54 20.33 19.99
N SER A 189 17.53 20.84 20.73
CA SER A 189 17.46 20.94 22.20
C SER A 189 16.37 21.90 22.68
N LEU A 190 16.03 22.93 21.90
CA LEU A 190 14.93 23.84 22.20
C LEU A 190 13.56 23.25 21.86
N ALA A 191 13.40 22.58 20.71
CA ALA A 191 12.16 21.95 20.29
C ALA A 191 11.77 20.77 21.19
N THR A 192 12.74 19.99 21.67
CA THR A 192 12.50 18.91 22.65
C THR A 192 12.24 19.45 24.06
N ALA A 193 12.82 20.59 24.45
CA ALA A 193 12.54 21.24 25.73
C ALA A 193 11.20 22.02 25.76
N GLN A 194 10.61 22.30 24.59
CA GLN A 194 9.35 23.03 24.40
C GLN A 194 8.23 22.17 23.77
N PHE A 195 8.33 20.83 23.80
CA PHE A 195 7.27 19.99 23.22
C PHE A 195 6.00 20.00 24.10
N GLU A 196 5.17 21.03 23.95
CA GLU A 196 3.75 21.02 24.28
C GLU A 196 3.00 20.51 23.04
N GLY A 197 3.08 19.20 22.78
CA GLY A 197 2.51 18.59 21.57
C GLY A 197 1.85 17.26 21.85
N ALA A 198 0.89 16.89 21.00
CA ALA A 198 0.28 15.58 21.02
C ALA A 198 1.09 14.60 20.17
N ALA A 199 1.31 13.38 20.66
CA ALA A 199 1.84 12.27 19.87
C ALA A 199 0.68 11.36 19.45
N ALA A 200 0.56 11.07 18.15
CA ALA A 200 -0.49 10.24 17.61
C ALA A 200 0.08 9.19 16.64
N CYS A 201 -0.47 7.97 16.70
CA CYS A 201 -0.06 6.83 15.88
C CYS A 201 -1.27 6.33 15.08
N TRP A 202 -1.19 6.40 13.74
CA TRP A 202 -2.21 5.82 12.85
C TRP A 202 -1.84 4.39 12.50
N LEU A 203 -2.79 3.48 12.66
CA LEU A 203 -2.70 2.11 12.14
C LEU A 203 -3.77 1.93 11.07
N GLU A 204 -3.38 1.52 9.85
CA GLU A 204 -4.34 1.26 8.76
C GLU A 204 -5.21 0.03 9.04
N SER A 205 -6.52 0.21 8.85
CA SER A 205 -7.65 -0.73 8.99
C SER A 205 -7.62 -1.67 10.20
N MET A 206 -8.47 -1.31 11.17
CA MET A 206 -9.25 -2.18 12.07
C MET A 206 -8.67 -3.58 12.40
N GLN A 207 -8.15 -3.72 13.63
CA GLN A 207 -7.78 -4.99 14.28
C GLN A 207 -6.55 -5.80 13.83
N ARG A 208 -5.77 -5.41 12.82
CA ARG A 208 -4.55 -6.17 12.48
C ARG A 208 -3.49 -6.18 13.59
N ARG A 209 -3.16 -5.00 14.14
CA ARG A 209 -2.23 -4.82 15.27
C ARG A 209 -2.84 -4.01 16.43
N GLN A 210 -4.13 -3.68 16.41
CA GLN A 210 -4.73 -2.74 17.39
C GLN A 210 -4.71 -3.25 18.84
N PRO A 211 -5.12 -4.51 19.15
CA PRO A 211 -5.05 -5.01 20.52
C PRO A 211 -3.61 -5.12 21.04
N GLN A 212 -2.64 -5.24 20.14
CA GLN A 212 -1.22 -5.28 20.45
C GLN A 212 -0.65 -3.87 20.68
N ALA A 213 -1.01 -2.91 19.83
CA ALA A 213 -0.59 -1.52 19.98
C ALA A 213 -1.08 -0.89 21.29
N GLU A 214 -2.29 -1.24 21.76
CA GLU A 214 -2.79 -0.81 23.08
C GLU A 214 -1.93 -1.30 24.25
N LYS A 215 -1.30 -2.47 24.11
CA LYS A 215 -0.39 -3.02 25.13
C LYS A 215 1.01 -2.41 25.03
N GLU A 216 1.43 -1.99 23.84
CA GLU A 216 2.79 -1.53 23.55
C GLU A 216 2.96 0.00 23.70
N LEU A 217 1.90 0.79 23.49
CA LEU A 217 1.93 2.25 23.57
C LEU A 217 1.78 2.75 25.01
N SER A 218 2.57 3.77 25.40
CA SER A 218 2.38 4.47 26.67
C SER A 218 1.18 5.43 26.62
N HIS A 219 0.77 5.94 27.78
CA HIS A 219 -0.27 6.96 27.92
C HIS A 219 0.03 8.30 27.22
N ASP A 220 1.27 8.52 26.77
CA ASP A 220 1.67 9.72 26.03
C ASP A 220 1.22 9.69 24.56
N TRP A 221 0.74 8.53 24.07
CA TRP A 221 0.32 8.31 22.69
C TRP A 221 -1.19 8.24 22.54
N THR A 222 -1.72 8.89 21.50
CA THR A 222 -3.09 8.70 21.02
C THR A 222 -3.11 7.70 19.88
N LEU A 223 -3.74 6.53 20.09
CA LEU A 223 -3.92 5.53 19.04
C LEU A 223 -5.08 5.92 18.11
N MET A 224 -4.78 6.17 16.84
CA MET A 224 -5.72 6.53 15.79
C MET A 224 -6.09 5.30 14.95
N ARG A 225 -7.35 4.87 15.03
CA ARG A 225 -7.86 3.66 14.35
C ARG A 225 -8.38 3.99 12.96
N SER A 226 -7.49 4.03 11.98
CA SER A 226 -7.83 4.43 10.61
C SER A 226 -8.95 3.57 10.02
N GLY A 227 -9.92 4.23 9.37
CA GLY A 227 -11.10 3.60 8.77
C GLY A 227 -12.31 3.47 9.71
N ASN A 228 -12.15 3.69 11.02
CA ASN A 228 -13.29 3.77 11.94
C ASN A 228 -14.06 5.08 11.73
N HIS A 229 -15.38 5.03 11.84
CA HIS A 229 -16.22 6.22 11.79
C HIS A 229 -15.81 7.23 12.87
N GLY A 230 -15.52 8.47 12.46
CA GLY A 230 -15.13 9.57 13.35
C GLY A 230 -13.66 9.62 13.73
N VAL A 231 -12.81 8.71 13.25
CA VAL A 231 -11.35 8.85 13.40
C VAL A 231 -10.80 9.70 12.25
N PRO A 232 -10.14 10.84 12.54
CA PRO A 232 -9.57 11.68 11.49
C PRO A 232 -8.42 10.95 10.79
N THR A 233 -8.27 11.23 9.50
CA THR A 233 -7.05 10.93 8.76
C THR A 233 -5.87 11.71 9.35
N THR A 234 -4.63 11.27 9.07
CA THR A 234 -3.43 12.00 9.49
C THR A 234 -3.46 13.46 9.04
N ILE A 235 -4.02 13.70 7.85
CA ILE A 235 -4.17 15.03 7.25
C ILE A 235 -5.17 15.89 8.02
N GLU A 236 -6.39 15.39 8.23
CA GLU A 236 -7.42 16.11 8.98
C GLU A 236 -6.93 16.46 10.38
N TRP A 237 -6.25 15.51 11.04
CA TRP A 237 -5.69 15.75 12.35
C TRP A 237 -4.59 16.82 12.34
N LEU A 238 -3.66 16.80 11.39
CA LEU A 238 -2.62 17.83 11.28
C LEU A 238 -3.23 19.23 11.09
N ASN A 239 -4.24 19.35 10.22
CA ASN A 239 -4.93 20.61 9.96
C ASN A 239 -5.76 21.11 11.16
N ASP A 240 -6.20 20.21 12.04
CA ASP A 240 -6.97 20.55 13.24
C ASP A 240 -6.06 20.93 14.42
N VAL A 241 -4.92 20.25 14.61
CA VAL A 241 -4.04 20.47 15.77
C VAL A 241 -3.00 21.56 15.57
N LEU A 242 -2.61 21.86 14.32
CA LEU A 242 -1.54 22.81 14.04
C LEU A 242 -2.09 24.25 13.86
N PRO A 243 -1.41 25.27 14.41
CA PRO A 243 -1.70 26.65 14.08
C PRO A 243 -1.51 26.93 12.57
N SER A 244 -2.41 27.70 11.95
CA SER A 244 -2.28 28.09 10.53
C SER A 244 -0.90 28.70 10.24
N GLY A 245 -0.29 28.32 9.12
CA GLY A 245 1.07 28.74 8.76
C GLY A 245 2.20 27.88 9.36
N SER A 246 1.89 26.84 10.13
CA SER A 246 2.89 25.90 10.65
C SER A 246 3.72 25.20 9.58
N ARG A 247 4.92 24.75 9.96
CA ARG A 247 5.84 23.98 9.11
C ARG A 247 5.82 22.51 9.55
N VAL A 248 5.58 21.60 8.62
CA VAL A 248 5.56 20.15 8.86
C VAL A 248 6.83 19.54 8.28
N GLY A 249 7.69 18.98 9.13
CA GLY A 249 8.95 18.36 8.72
C GLY A 249 8.81 16.87 8.46
N ILE A 250 9.36 16.37 7.36
CA ILE A 250 9.49 14.93 7.08
C ILE A 250 10.92 14.56 6.69
N ASP A 251 11.31 13.32 6.96
CA ASP A 251 12.47 12.71 6.31
C ASP A 251 12.07 12.32 4.87
N PRO A 252 12.61 12.97 3.83
CA PRO A 252 12.21 12.75 2.45
C PRO A 252 12.63 11.38 1.91
N PHE A 253 13.49 10.65 2.62
CA PHE A 253 13.79 9.28 2.28
C PHE A 253 12.73 8.32 2.76
N LEU A 254 11.90 8.64 3.76
CA LEU A 254 10.88 7.73 4.31
C LEU A 254 9.51 7.85 3.64
N PHE A 255 9.34 8.82 2.74
CA PHE A 255 8.10 9.07 2.02
C PHE A 255 8.30 8.82 0.53
N SER A 256 7.36 8.13 -0.11
CA SER A 256 7.29 8.14 -1.56
C SER A 256 6.99 9.55 -2.07
N SER A 257 7.36 9.82 -3.32
CA SER A 257 7.08 11.11 -3.95
C SER A 257 5.59 11.43 -3.94
N ASP A 258 4.73 10.46 -4.23
CA ASP A 258 3.28 10.64 -4.21
C ASP A 258 2.79 10.95 -2.79
N ALA A 259 3.21 10.20 -1.78
CA ALA A 259 2.79 10.44 -0.40
C ALA A 259 3.23 11.82 0.13
N ALA A 260 4.41 12.28 -0.26
CA ALA A 260 4.89 13.60 0.11
C ALA A 260 4.10 14.72 -0.60
N GLU A 261 3.74 14.55 -1.87
CA GLU A 261 2.94 15.54 -2.61
C GLU A 261 1.47 15.55 -2.16
N GLU A 262 0.90 14.38 -1.83
CA GLU A 262 -0.41 14.26 -1.18
C GLU A 262 -0.41 15.01 0.16
N LEU A 263 0.56 14.74 1.03
CA LEU A 263 0.69 15.43 2.32
C LEU A 263 0.83 16.95 2.12
N LYS A 264 1.71 17.38 1.22
CA LYS A 264 1.94 18.79 0.91
C LYS A 264 0.66 19.49 0.43
N THR A 265 -0.08 18.85 -0.47
CA THR A 265 -1.34 19.39 -0.98
C THR A 265 -2.35 19.52 0.15
N ALA A 266 -2.48 18.47 0.95
CA ALA A 266 -3.54 18.41 1.94
C ALA A 266 -3.33 19.32 3.17
N ILE A 267 -2.07 19.60 3.56
CA ILE A 267 -1.79 20.56 4.63
C ILE A 267 -1.84 22.03 4.14
N SER A 268 -1.86 22.26 2.82
CA SER A 268 -1.89 23.61 2.25
C SER A 268 -3.21 24.34 2.50
N ASP A 269 -4.30 23.61 2.80
CA ASP A 269 -5.62 24.15 3.14
C ASP A 269 -5.60 25.10 4.35
N LYS A 270 -4.63 24.95 5.24
CA LYS A 270 -4.40 25.81 6.42
C LYS A 270 -3.14 26.67 6.30
N ASN A 271 -2.63 26.84 5.07
CA ASN A 271 -1.37 27.52 4.74
C ASN A 271 -0.14 26.87 5.41
N HIS A 272 -0.18 25.58 5.75
CA HIS A 272 1.00 24.92 6.27
C HIS A 272 2.03 24.66 5.15
N GLU A 273 3.30 24.59 5.54
CA GLU A 273 4.41 24.35 4.62
C GLU A 273 5.07 22.99 4.91
N LEU A 274 5.19 22.13 3.89
CA LEU A 274 5.95 20.89 4.01
C LEU A 274 7.46 21.16 3.85
N ILE A 275 8.25 20.71 4.82
CA ILE A 275 9.71 20.85 4.85
C ILE A 275 10.36 19.47 4.74
N LEU A 276 11.19 19.30 3.72
CA LEU A 276 11.99 18.09 3.52
C LEU A 276 13.31 18.22 4.30
N ILE A 277 13.48 17.46 5.38
CA ILE A 277 14.68 17.46 6.21
C ILE A 277 15.61 16.34 5.72
N ARG A 278 16.49 16.68 4.77
CA ARG A 278 17.30 15.69 4.03
C ARG A 278 18.63 15.34 4.71
N ASP A 279 19.25 16.29 5.39
CA ASP A 279 20.67 16.17 5.78
C ASP A 279 20.88 15.27 7.03
N PHE A 280 19.84 15.06 7.84
CA PHE A 280 19.84 14.19 9.01
C PHE A 280 18.39 13.80 9.37
N ASN A 281 18.21 12.63 10.00
CA ASN A 281 16.94 12.25 10.59
C ASN A 281 16.93 12.60 12.08
N LEU A 282 15.87 13.25 12.53
CA LEU A 282 15.76 13.75 13.91
C LEU A 282 15.76 12.64 14.97
N VAL A 283 15.26 11.44 14.63
CA VAL A 283 15.26 10.29 15.53
C VAL A 283 16.68 9.78 15.74
N ASP A 284 17.50 9.79 14.69
CA ASP A 284 18.87 9.29 14.73
C ASP A 284 19.77 10.08 15.67
N GLU A 285 19.59 11.40 15.67
CA GLU A 285 20.32 12.32 16.55
C GLU A 285 20.06 12.02 18.03
N ILE A 286 18.85 11.54 18.35
CA ILE A 286 18.47 11.15 19.72
C ILE A 286 18.88 9.70 20.03
N TRP A 287 18.79 8.79 19.05
CA TRP A 287 19.13 7.38 19.22
C TRP A 287 20.64 7.18 19.45
N GLY A 288 21.48 8.04 18.85
CA GLY A 288 22.91 8.10 19.10
C GLY A 288 23.63 6.78 18.81
N GLU A 289 24.48 6.35 19.74
CA GLU A 289 25.30 5.13 19.60
C GLU A 289 24.52 3.84 19.88
N SER A 290 23.35 3.91 20.53
CA SER A 290 22.52 2.73 20.81
C SER A 290 21.78 2.20 19.58
N ARG A 291 21.89 2.90 18.45
CA ARG A 291 21.27 2.48 17.20
C ARG A 291 22.00 1.28 16.60
N PRO A 292 21.30 0.18 16.29
CA PRO A 292 21.92 -0.98 15.65
C PRO A 292 22.59 -0.61 14.32
N ALA A 293 23.75 -1.20 14.06
CA ALA A 293 24.42 -1.06 12.78
C ALA A 293 23.58 -1.67 11.63
N PRO A 294 23.64 -1.11 10.41
CA PRO A 294 23.01 -1.74 9.25
C PRO A 294 23.52 -3.17 9.04
N PRO A 295 22.68 -4.08 8.51
CA PRO A 295 23.11 -5.45 8.18
C PRO A 295 24.32 -5.45 7.24
N LYS A 296 25.21 -6.42 7.39
CA LYS A 296 26.46 -6.56 6.60
C LYS A 296 26.58 -7.89 5.87
N GLU A 297 25.52 -8.68 5.87
CA GLU A 297 25.54 -10.00 5.25
C GLU A 297 25.81 -9.90 3.74
N PRO A 298 26.59 -10.84 3.17
CA PRO A 298 26.96 -10.81 1.77
C PRO A 298 25.76 -11.11 0.87
N THR A 299 25.72 -10.42 -0.27
CA THR A 299 24.82 -10.74 -1.37
C THR A 299 25.25 -12.03 -2.08
N ARG A 300 24.30 -12.68 -2.76
CA ARG A 300 24.55 -13.91 -3.52
C ARG A 300 23.89 -13.86 -4.90
N VAL A 301 24.44 -14.62 -5.84
CA VAL A 301 23.82 -14.82 -7.16
C VAL A 301 22.60 -15.74 -7.02
N HIS A 302 21.51 -15.39 -7.69
CA HIS A 302 20.36 -16.26 -7.89
C HIS A 302 20.55 -17.03 -9.20
N ALA A 303 20.78 -18.33 -9.08
CA ALA A 303 21.19 -19.16 -10.21
C ALA A 303 20.17 -19.13 -11.37
N ILE A 304 20.69 -19.13 -12.61
CA ILE A 304 19.87 -19.07 -13.83
C ILE A 304 18.85 -20.20 -13.94
N LYS A 305 19.13 -21.37 -13.34
CA LYS A 305 18.19 -22.50 -13.29
C LYS A 305 16.89 -22.18 -12.53
N TYR A 306 16.92 -21.22 -11.62
CA TYR A 306 15.77 -20.72 -10.87
C TYR A 306 15.21 -19.45 -11.51
N ALA A 307 16.09 -18.53 -11.92
CA ALA A 307 15.68 -17.25 -12.52
C ALA A 307 15.03 -17.38 -13.91
N GLY A 308 15.44 -18.38 -14.70
CA GLY A 308 14.97 -18.63 -16.07
C GLY A 308 15.47 -17.67 -17.14
N VAL A 309 15.70 -16.40 -16.79
CA VAL A 309 16.15 -15.35 -17.70
C VAL A 309 17.38 -14.66 -17.12
N ASP A 310 18.41 -14.45 -17.94
CA ASP A 310 19.66 -13.82 -17.53
C ASP A 310 19.53 -12.29 -17.41
N VAL A 311 20.49 -11.67 -16.72
CA VAL A 311 20.50 -10.23 -16.43
C VAL A 311 20.56 -9.39 -17.70
N ALA A 312 21.35 -9.80 -18.71
CA ALA A 312 21.48 -9.02 -19.94
C ALA A 312 20.15 -8.99 -20.72
N SER A 313 19.44 -10.11 -20.77
CA SER A 313 18.10 -10.20 -21.35
C SER A 313 17.08 -9.33 -20.61
N LYS A 314 17.08 -9.35 -19.27
CA LYS A 314 16.18 -8.50 -18.46
C LYS A 314 16.50 -7.00 -18.63
N LEU A 315 17.78 -6.62 -18.66
CA LEU A 315 18.19 -5.24 -18.94
C LEU A 315 17.83 -4.81 -20.36
N SER A 316 17.91 -5.71 -21.35
CA SER A 316 17.48 -5.43 -22.73
C SER A 316 15.98 -5.13 -22.79
N PHE A 317 15.16 -5.87 -22.04
CA PHE A 317 13.73 -5.57 -21.91
C PHE A 317 13.49 -4.18 -21.30
N VAL A 318 14.16 -3.84 -20.20
CA VAL A 318 14.01 -2.51 -19.59
C VAL A 318 14.43 -1.40 -20.57
N ARG A 319 15.49 -1.60 -21.35
CA ARG A 319 15.94 -0.64 -22.37
C ARG A 319 14.96 -0.50 -23.53
N SER A 320 14.26 -1.55 -23.93
CA SER A 320 13.20 -1.40 -24.94
C SER A 320 12.04 -0.58 -24.39
N GLN A 321 11.69 -0.75 -23.11
CA GLN A 321 10.68 0.08 -22.44
C GLN A 321 11.12 1.56 -22.36
N LEU A 322 12.40 1.82 -22.11
CA LEU A 322 12.96 3.18 -22.14
C LEU A 322 12.81 3.82 -23.53
N ASP A 323 13.19 3.10 -24.60
CA ASP A 323 13.08 3.56 -25.99
C ASP A 323 11.62 3.86 -26.38
N GLU A 324 10.70 2.93 -26.09
CA GLU A 324 9.26 3.06 -26.37
C GLU A 324 8.62 4.28 -25.70
N ASN A 325 9.11 4.66 -24.51
CA ASN A 325 8.58 5.80 -23.75
C ASN A 325 9.44 7.08 -23.91
N GLY A 326 10.47 7.03 -24.76
CA GLY A 326 11.42 8.11 -25.01
C GLY A 326 12.08 8.60 -23.73
N CYS A 327 12.54 7.69 -22.88
CA CYS A 327 13.27 7.95 -21.63
C CYS A 327 14.73 7.53 -21.79
N ASP A 328 15.64 8.27 -21.16
CA ASP A 328 17.08 7.96 -21.22
C ASP A 328 17.50 6.99 -20.11
N THR A 329 16.78 7.00 -18.99
CA THR A 329 17.15 6.25 -17.78
C THR A 329 15.93 5.95 -16.94
N VAL A 330 15.90 4.78 -16.28
CA VAL A 330 14.96 4.48 -15.18
C VAL A 330 15.70 4.39 -13.86
N VAL A 331 15.11 4.93 -12.79
CA VAL A 331 15.59 4.78 -11.42
C VAL A 331 14.72 3.76 -10.69
N ILE A 332 15.33 2.70 -10.17
CA ILE A 332 14.68 1.61 -9.45
C ILE A 332 15.09 1.71 -7.98
N SER A 333 14.11 1.91 -7.10
CA SER A 333 14.27 2.01 -5.64
C SER A 333 13.68 0.83 -4.87
N MET A 334 12.85 0.00 -5.52
CA MET A 334 12.28 -1.19 -4.92
C MET A 334 13.31 -2.31 -4.87
N LEU A 335 13.61 -2.81 -3.67
CA LEU A 335 14.72 -3.76 -3.46
C LEU A 335 14.48 -5.11 -4.15
N ASP A 336 13.22 -5.54 -4.21
CA ASP A 336 12.79 -6.76 -4.87
C ASP A 336 12.92 -6.65 -6.40
N GLU A 337 12.67 -5.47 -6.97
CA GLU A 337 12.94 -5.19 -8.38
C GLU A 337 14.44 -5.21 -8.70
N VAL A 338 15.29 -4.61 -7.86
CA VAL A 338 16.76 -4.67 -8.03
C VAL A 338 17.24 -6.11 -7.95
N ALA A 339 16.79 -6.87 -6.95
CA ALA A 339 17.14 -8.27 -6.76
C ALA A 339 16.70 -9.15 -7.94
N TRP A 340 15.48 -8.94 -8.46
CA TRP A 340 14.97 -9.68 -9.62
C TRP A 340 15.71 -9.33 -10.91
N LEU A 341 15.93 -8.04 -11.18
CA LEU A 341 16.55 -7.56 -12.43
C LEU A 341 18.00 -8.03 -12.54
N LEU A 342 18.73 -8.06 -11.42
CA LEU A 342 20.13 -8.44 -11.36
C LEU A 342 20.36 -9.93 -11.05
N ASN A 343 19.31 -10.74 -10.88
CA ASN A 343 19.43 -12.13 -10.42
C ASN A 343 20.33 -12.24 -9.18
N MET A 344 20.06 -11.40 -8.18
CA MET A 344 20.78 -11.35 -6.90
C MET A 344 19.80 -11.51 -5.75
N ARG A 345 20.29 -11.97 -4.60
CA ARG A 345 19.53 -12.03 -3.33
C ARG A 345 20.42 -11.57 -2.18
N GLY A 346 19.78 -11.14 -1.11
CA GLY A 346 20.43 -10.75 0.15
C GLY A 346 19.61 -11.16 1.35
N SER A 347 19.92 -10.59 2.51
CA SER A 347 19.24 -10.88 3.79
C SER A 347 19.21 -9.64 4.69
N ASP A 348 19.14 -8.44 4.10
CA ASP A 348 19.12 -7.19 4.87
C ASP A 348 17.77 -7.00 5.59
N VAL A 349 16.70 -7.43 4.92
CA VAL A 349 15.32 -7.39 5.42
C VAL A 349 14.94 -8.81 5.86
N PRO A 350 14.57 -9.03 7.14
CA PRO A 350 14.08 -10.33 7.58
C PRO A 350 12.95 -10.81 6.68
N HIS A 351 12.94 -12.11 6.39
CA HIS A 351 11.90 -12.79 5.62
C HIS A 351 11.82 -12.45 4.13
N SER A 352 12.56 -11.44 3.66
CA SER A 352 12.57 -11.00 2.28
C SER A 352 14.00 -11.04 1.76
N PRO A 353 14.33 -11.90 0.77
CA PRO A 353 15.71 -12.15 0.36
C PRO A 353 16.29 -11.02 -0.52
N VAL A 354 16.25 -9.78 -0.01
CA VAL A 354 16.63 -8.53 -0.67
C VAL A 354 17.78 -7.84 0.07
N PHE A 355 18.38 -6.83 -0.56
CA PHE A 355 19.52 -6.09 -0.03
C PHE A 355 19.38 -4.60 -0.35
N TYR A 356 19.79 -3.74 0.58
CA TYR A 356 19.71 -2.30 0.44
C TYR A 356 20.50 -1.83 -0.78
N SER A 357 19.77 -1.35 -1.77
CA SER A 357 20.36 -0.90 -3.02
C SER A 357 19.45 0.05 -3.80
N TYR A 358 20.05 0.77 -4.75
CA TYR A 358 19.35 1.40 -5.86
C TYR A 358 19.94 0.90 -7.18
N LEU A 359 19.17 0.99 -8.25
CA LEU A 359 19.65 0.69 -9.59
C LEU A 359 19.24 1.79 -10.56
N THR A 360 20.17 2.23 -11.38
CA THR A 360 19.87 3.04 -12.57
C THR A 360 20.16 2.22 -13.81
N VAL A 361 19.23 2.23 -14.77
CA VAL A 361 19.42 1.58 -16.07
C VAL A 361 19.32 2.66 -17.14
N GLU A 362 20.43 2.90 -17.82
CA GLU A 362 20.55 3.77 -18.99
C GLU A 362 20.50 2.92 -20.27
N MET A 363 20.37 3.57 -21.43
CA MET A 363 20.34 2.90 -22.74
C MET A 363 21.55 1.99 -23.01
N SER A 364 22.74 2.33 -22.51
CA SER A 364 23.98 1.55 -22.73
C SER A 364 24.59 0.95 -21.46
N THR A 365 24.21 1.43 -20.29
CA THR A 365 24.87 1.10 -19.00
C THR A 365 23.83 0.82 -17.92
N ALA A 366 24.23 0.09 -16.89
CA ALA A 366 23.46 -0.03 -15.66
C ALA A 366 24.41 0.19 -14.48
N THR A 367 23.94 0.85 -13.42
CA THR A 367 24.73 1.14 -12.23
C THR A 367 23.97 0.75 -10.98
N LEU A 368 24.52 -0.23 -10.25
CA LEU A 368 24.06 -0.68 -8.95
C LEU A 368 24.73 0.17 -7.85
N PHE A 369 23.92 0.73 -6.96
CA PHE A 369 24.34 1.45 -5.76
C PHE A 369 24.10 0.55 -4.55
N VAL A 370 25.16 0.10 -3.90
CA VAL A 370 25.10 -0.85 -2.77
C VAL A 370 26.35 -0.69 -1.91
N ASP A 371 26.32 -1.17 -0.67
CA ASP A 371 27.53 -1.33 0.13
C ASP A 371 28.46 -2.36 -0.55
N SER A 372 29.60 -1.89 -1.06
CA SER A 372 30.57 -2.72 -1.77
C SER A 372 31.14 -3.84 -0.90
N ASN A 373 31.12 -3.70 0.43
CA ASN A 373 31.58 -4.76 1.34
C ASN A 373 30.67 -6.00 1.32
N LYS A 374 29.43 -5.88 0.83
CA LYS A 374 28.49 -6.99 0.68
C LYS A 374 28.63 -7.73 -0.64
N VAL A 375 29.46 -7.26 -1.56
CA VAL A 375 29.61 -7.81 -2.90
C VAL A 375 30.81 -8.74 -2.92
N SER A 376 30.56 -10.05 -2.99
CA SER A 376 31.62 -11.05 -3.14
C SER A 376 32.24 -11.02 -4.54
N GLU A 377 33.40 -11.64 -4.72
CA GLU A 377 34.04 -11.74 -6.05
C GLU A 377 33.15 -12.45 -7.08
N GLU A 378 32.39 -13.47 -6.64
CA GLU A 378 31.41 -14.17 -7.50
C GLU A 378 30.32 -13.23 -8.01
N VAL A 379 29.73 -12.43 -7.12
CA VAL A 379 28.70 -11.45 -7.48
C VAL A 379 29.30 -10.35 -8.37
N LEU A 380 30.52 -9.91 -8.07
CA LEU A 380 31.21 -8.90 -8.86
C LEU A 380 31.44 -9.39 -10.30
N GLU A 381 31.87 -10.64 -10.49
CA GLU A 381 32.05 -11.25 -11.81
C GLU A 381 30.71 -11.40 -12.55
N HIS A 382 29.66 -11.82 -11.85
CA HIS A 382 28.29 -11.89 -12.39
C HIS A 382 27.81 -10.52 -12.91
N LEU A 383 28.03 -9.45 -12.14
CA LEU A 383 27.69 -8.08 -12.52
C LEU A 383 28.54 -7.57 -13.69
N LYS A 384 29.86 -7.81 -13.67
CA LYS A 384 30.78 -7.45 -14.77
C LYS A 384 30.37 -8.10 -16.08
N LYS A 385 30.01 -9.39 -16.06
CA LYS A 385 29.54 -10.13 -17.24
C LYS A 385 28.26 -9.54 -17.84
N ALA A 386 27.40 -8.95 -17.00
CA ALA A 386 26.19 -8.27 -17.44
C ALA A 386 26.39 -6.77 -17.78
N GLY A 387 27.61 -6.24 -17.66
CA GLY A 387 27.91 -4.83 -17.91
C GLY A 387 27.38 -3.87 -16.85
N VAL A 388 27.16 -4.35 -15.62
CA VAL A 388 26.66 -3.55 -14.50
C VAL A 388 27.82 -2.96 -13.70
N LYS A 389 27.79 -1.63 -13.51
CA LYS A 389 28.77 -0.89 -12.71
C LYS A 389 28.35 -0.85 -11.24
N LEU A 390 29.33 -0.73 -10.35
CA LEU A 390 29.12 -0.60 -8.91
C LEU A 390 29.45 0.82 -8.44
N LYS A 391 28.62 1.37 -7.56
CA LYS A 391 28.88 2.60 -6.79
C LYS A 391 28.46 2.39 -5.34
N SER A 392 28.97 3.22 -4.43
CA SER A 392 28.48 3.18 -3.04
C SER A 392 27.02 3.59 -2.98
N TYR A 393 26.31 3.03 -2.02
CA TYR A 393 24.89 3.24 -1.80
C TYR A 393 24.52 4.75 -1.76
N GLU A 394 25.34 5.55 -1.09
CA GLU A 394 25.13 6.98 -0.83
C GLU A 394 25.25 7.85 -2.10
N ALA A 395 25.85 7.31 -3.17
CA ALA A 395 26.09 8.05 -4.40
C ALA A 395 24.84 8.22 -5.28
N ILE A 396 23.69 7.64 -4.91
CA ILE A 396 22.46 7.71 -5.72
C ILE A 396 22.00 9.15 -5.97
N LEU A 397 21.96 10.00 -4.94
CA LEU A 397 21.45 11.37 -5.08
C LEU A 397 22.34 12.20 -6.01
N SER A 398 23.66 12.11 -5.83
CA SER A 398 24.61 12.86 -6.67
C SER A 398 24.62 12.37 -8.11
N ASP A 399 24.37 11.08 -8.36
CA ASP A 399 24.29 10.57 -9.74
C ASP A 399 22.97 10.96 -10.43
N VAL A 400 21.84 10.94 -9.72
CA VAL A 400 20.55 11.47 -10.22
C VAL A 400 20.68 12.96 -10.52
N GLU A 401 21.32 13.73 -9.65
CA GLU A 401 21.59 15.15 -9.88
C GLU A 401 22.42 15.38 -11.14
N ARG A 402 23.49 14.60 -11.32
CA ARG A 402 24.34 14.63 -12.52
C ARG A 402 23.57 14.28 -13.79
N LEU A 403 22.64 13.33 -13.74
CA LEU A 403 21.79 12.97 -14.88
C LEU A 403 20.82 14.12 -15.22
N ALA A 404 20.17 14.68 -14.21
CA ALA A 404 19.28 15.83 -14.37
C ALA A 404 20.00 17.06 -14.97
N GLU A 405 21.21 17.35 -14.51
CA GLU A 405 22.02 18.47 -15.01
C GLU A 405 22.51 18.28 -16.46
N LYS A 406 22.47 17.06 -16.99
CA LYS A 406 22.71 16.77 -18.41
C LYS A 406 21.45 16.88 -19.26
N GLY A 407 20.28 17.08 -18.63
CA GLY A 407 18.98 17.09 -19.28
C GLY A 407 18.45 15.71 -19.64
N ALA A 408 18.90 14.66 -18.93
CA ALA A 408 18.37 13.31 -19.15
C ALA A 408 16.90 13.22 -18.72
N LYS A 409 16.10 12.51 -19.51
CA LYS A 409 14.71 12.20 -19.18
C LYS A 409 14.63 10.93 -18.34
N LEU A 410 14.20 11.06 -17.08
CA LEU A 410 14.15 9.95 -16.12
C LEU A 410 12.75 9.34 -16.02
N TRP A 411 12.65 8.02 -16.05
CA TRP A 411 11.48 7.27 -15.59
C TRP A 411 11.58 7.04 -14.09
N LEU A 412 10.60 7.56 -13.35
CA LEU A 412 10.49 7.49 -11.90
C LEU A 412 9.13 6.90 -11.52
N ASP A 413 9.12 5.82 -10.75
CA ASP A 413 7.87 5.32 -10.17
C ASP A 413 7.53 6.14 -8.92
N SER A 414 6.62 7.10 -9.04
CA SER A 414 6.28 8.05 -7.98
C SER A 414 5.69 7.41 -6.71
N SER A 415 5.15 6.19 -6.85
CA SER A 415 4.57 5.44 -5.74
C SER A 415 5.63 4.77 -4.86
N SER A 416 6.83 4.50 -5.40
CA SER A 416 7.91 3.77 -4.73
C SER A 416 9.23 4.54 -4.62
N VAL A 417 9.50 5.50 -5.50
CA VAL A 417 10.66 6.38 -5.40
C VAL A 417 10.46 7.39 -4.28
N ASN A 418 11.49 7.59 -3.47
CA ASN A 418 11.40 8.53 -2.37
C ASN A 418 11.41 9.99 -2.81
N ALA A 419 10.84 10.85 -1.97
CA ALA A 419 10.77 12.29 -2.21
C ALA A 419 12.16 12.94 -2.33
N ALA A 420 13.20 12.39 -1.70
CA ALA A 420 14.56 12.94 -1.77
C ALA A 420 15.15 12.85 -3.20
N ILE A 421 15.01 11.70 -3.86
CA ILE A 421 15.44 11.48 -5.25
C ILE A 421 14.71 12.43 -6.18
N VAL A 422 13.38 12.53 -6.06
CA VAL A 422 12.57 13.41 -6.91
C VAL A 422 12.88 14.89 -6.67
N SER A 423 13.10 15.29 -5.41
CA SER A 423 13.48 16.65 -5.07
C SER A 423 14.83 17.04 -5.69
N VAL A 424 15.83 16.16 -5.62
CA VAL A 424 17.15 16.38 -6.24
C VAL A 424 17.04 16.42 -7.76
N PHE A 425 16.27 15.51 -8.34
CA PHE A 425 16.00 15.49 -9.77
C PHE A 425 15.36 16.80 -10.28
N ARG A 426 14.30 17.27 -9.59
CA ARG A 426 13.62 18.54 -9.91
C ARG A 426 14.59 19.73 -9.83
N SER A 427 15.36 19.83 -8.74
CA SER A 427 16.38 20.89 -8.57
C SER A 427 17.46 20.86 -9.65
N GLY A 428 17.91 19.67 -10.08
CA GLY A 428 18.86 19.52 -11.17
C GLY A 428 18.30 19.95 -12.52
N CYS A 429 17.03 19.62 -12.79
CA CYS A 429 16.31 20.06 -14.01
C CYS A 429 16.19 21.59 -14.07
N ASP A 430 15.86 22.25 -12.95
CA ASP A 430 15.76 23.71 -12.88
C ASP A 430 17.09 24.37 -13.22
N ARG A 431 18.21 23.83 -12.71
CA ARG A 431 19.56 24.31 -13.05
C ARG A 431 19.91 24.08 -14.52
N TYR A 432 19.54 22.93 -15.09
CA TYR A 432 19.73 22.67 -16.51
C TYR A 432 18.98 23.68 -17.39
N MET A 433 17.72 23.95 -17.08
CA MET A 433 16.89 24.92 -17.80
C MET A 433 17.43 26.35 -17.64
N GLY A 434 17.88 26.71 -16.44
CA GLY A 434 18.53 28.00 -16.17
C GLY A 434 19.83 28.21 -16.98
N LYS A 435 20.57 27.14 -17.30
CA LYS A 435 21.75 27.20 -18.19
C LYS A 435 21.35 27.43 -19.65
N ARG A 436 20.32 26.73 -20.17
CA ARG A 436 19.80 26.90 -21.55
C ARG A 436 19.17 28.28 -21.79
N GLY A 437 18.46 28.83 -20.81
CA GLY A 437 17.89 30.18 -20.91
C GLY A 437 18.95 31.30 -20.97
N LYS A 438 20.17 31.05 -20.47
CA LYS A 438 21.29 31.99 -20.58
C LYS A 438 22.03 31.89 -21.91
N THR A 439 22.14 30.70 -22.51
CA THR A 439 22.75 30.51 -23.84
C THR A 439 21.82 30.91 -24.99
N GLY A 440 20.50 30.85 -24.81
CA GLY A 440 19.52 31.36 -25.78
C GLY A 440 19.46 32.90 -25.89
N ARG A 441 20.07 33.64 -24.95
CA ARG A 441 20.07 35.12 -24.93
C ARG A 441 21.19 35.77 -25.75
N GLN A 442 21.98 34.98 -26.49
CA GLN A 442 23.10 35.46 -27.31
C GLN A 442 22.85 35.39 -28.82
N ILE A 443 21.62 35.13 -29.28
CA ILE A 443 21.27 35.20 -30.70
C ILE A 443 19.98 36.03 -30.84
N GLY A 444 20.11 37.22 -31.45
CA GLY A 444 18.98 38.04 -31.92
C GLY A 444 18.70 39.32 -31.12
N LYS A 445 19.50 40.36 -31.31
CA LYS A 445 19.05 41.76 -31.15
C LYS A 445 18.56 42.24 -32.52
N GLU A 446 17.27 42.06 -32.81
CA GLU A 446 16.53 42.88 -33.78
C GLU A 446 15.10 43.12 -33.27
N ALA A 447 14.53 44.25 -33.66
CA ALA A 447 13.63 45.07 -32.87
C ALA A 447 12.11 44.87 -33.12
N SER A 448 11.34 45.27 -32.10
CA SER A 448 9.95 45.78 -32.06
C SER A 448 8.78 44.90 -32.53
N SER A 449 7.76 44.71 -31.69
CA SER A 449 6.67 45.67 -31.43
C SER A 449 5.69 45.12 -30.39
N ASP A 450 5.05 46.04 -29.66
CA ASP A 450 4.15 45.80 -28.52
C ASP A 450 2.78 45.23 -28.91
N ASP A 451 2.28 44.24 -28.15
CA ASP A 451 0.84 44.02 -27.92
C ASP A 451 0.61 43.38 -26.53
N PRO A 452 -0.07 44.05 -25.58
CA PRO A 452 -0.21 43.57 -24.21
C PRO A 452 -1.61 42.99 -23.93
N THR A 453 -1.98 41.83 -24.48
CA THR A 453 -3.19 41.12 -24.02
C THR A 453 -3.09 39.59 -24.12
N THR A 454 -2.46 38.93 -23.13
CA THR A 454 -2.89 37.60 -22.62
C THR A 454 -1.99 37.16 -21.46
N LYS A 455 -2.38 37.52 -20.21
CA LYS A 455 -1.90 36.81 -19.01
C LYS A 455 -2.74 35.55 -18.83
N LYS A 456 -2.35 34.43 -19.44
CA LYS A 456 -2.73 33.10 -18.93
C LYS A 456 -1.67 32.68 -17.92
N HIS A 457 -2.10 32.50 -16.68
CA HIS A 457 -1.27 31.95 -15.59
C HIS A 457 -0.81 30.54 -15.96
N GLY A 458 0.49 30.30 -15.76
CA GLY A 458 1.19 29.10 -16.19
C GLY A 458 0.98 27.90 -15.29
N VAL A 459 0.78 26.74 -15.92
CA VAL A 459 0.86 25.39 -15.34
C VAL A 459 1.43 24.39 -16.38
N GLN A 460 2.40 24.78 -17.22
CA GLN A 460 2.86 23.93 -18.34
C GLN A 460 4.37 23.60 -18.39
N ASN A 461 5.16 23.94 -17.37
CA ASN A 461 6.62 23.76 -17.44
C ASN A 461 7.21 22.66 -16.53
N MET A 462 6.39 21.84 -15.85
CA MET A 462 6.88 20.97 -14.75
C MET A 462 7.05 19.49 -15.13
N GLU A 463 6.68 19.07 -16.35
CA GLU A 463 6.73 17.66 -16.81
C GLU A 463 7.90 17.33 -17.78
N LEU A 464 8.68 18.33 -18.22
CA LEU A 464 9.47 18.21 -19.45
C LEU A 464 10.57 17.12 -19.45
N ASN A 465 11.08 16.68 -18.30
CA ASN A 465 12.17 15.70 -18.21
C ASN A 465 11.89 14.49 -17.30
N GLY A 466 10.69 14.34 -16.72
CA GLY A 466 10.35 13.21 -15.86
C GLY A 466 9.16 12.43 -16.40
N LEU A 467 9.28 11.11 -16.54
CA LEU A 467 8.15 10.21 -16.75
C LEU A 467 7.79 9.56 -15.42
N TYR A 468 6.64 9.95 -14.87
CA TYR A 468 6.14 9.42 -13.59
C TYR A 468 5.14 8.29 -13.84
N LYS A 469 5.60 7.05 -13.78
CA LYS A 469 4.81 5.85 -14.08
C LYS A 469 5.35 4.66 -13.31
N ALA A 470 4.49 3.68 -13.01
CA ALA A 470 4.88 2.39 -12.44
C ALA A 470 6.12 1.81 -13.13
N SER A 471 7.03 1.21 -12.35
CA SER A 471 8.26 0.64 -12.89
C SER A 471 7.96 -0.45 -13.95
N PRO A 472 8.73 -0.51 -15.05
CA PRO A 472 8.57 -1.56 -16.05
C PRO A 472 8.91 -2.95 -15.47
N VAL A 473 9.65 -3.01 -14.35
CA VAL A 473 10.02 -4.25 -13.69
C VAL A 473 8.86 -4.83 -12.88
N THR A 474 8.00 -3.98 -12.30
CA THR A 474 6.89 -4.40 -11.43
C THR A 474 5.98 -5.42 -12.12
N LEU A 475 5.51 -5.10 -13.34
CA LEU A 475 4.67 -6.02 -14.10
C LEU A 475 5.46 -7.21 -14.64
N ALA A 476 6.69 -6.99 -15.12
CA ALA A 476 7.50 -8.06 -15.70
C ALA A 476 7.80 -9.19 -14.71
N LYS A 477 8.16 -8.87 -13.47
CA LYS A 477 8.44 -9.89 -12.43
C LYS A 477 7.18 -10.56 -11.90
N SER A 478 6.02 -9.92 -12.02
CA SER A 478 4.76 -10.48 -11.53
C SER A 478 4.28 -11.69 -12.32
N VAL A 479 4.64 -11.77 -13.60
CA VAL A 479 4.33 -12.89 -14.50
C VAL A 479 5.51 -13.86 -14.53
N LYS A 480 5.36 -15.01 -13.87
CA LYS A 480 6.45 -15.94 -13.63
C LYS A 480 6.76 -16.75 -14.89
N ASN A 481 8.04 -16.89 -15.22
CA ASN A 481 8.48 -17.76 -16.31
C ASN A 481 8.52 -19.24 -15.90
N GLU A 482 8.73 -20.16 -16.84
CA GLU A 482 8.71 -21.61 -16.58
C GLU A 482 9.75 -22.09 -15.54
N ALA A 483 10.89 -21.42 -15.39
CA ALA A 483 11.86 -21.78 -14.34
C ALA A 483 11.36 -21.34 -12.96
N GLU A 484 10.83 -20.11 -12.86
CA GLU A 484 10.24 -19.57 -11.63
C GLU A 484 9.00 -20.39 -11.21
N ILE A 485 8.11 -20.74 -12.16
CA ILE A 485 6.94 -21.59 -11.90
C ILE A 485 7.36 -22.97 -11.40
N ARG A 486 8.37 -23.61 -12.02
CA ARG A 486 8.88 -24.90 -11.55
C ARG A 486 9.49 -24.79 -10.16
N GLY A 487 10.25 -23.74 -9.88
CA GLY A 487 10.81 -23.46 -8.56
C GLY A 487 9.72 -23.33 -7.50
N MET A 488 8.67 -22.54 -7.78
CA MET A 488 7.50 -22.40 -6.90
C MET A 488 6.80 -23.74 -6.68
N LYS A 489 6.54 -24.54 -7.72
CA LYS A 489 5.92 -25.87 -7.56
C LYS A 489 6.75 -26.80 -6.68
N ASN A 490 8.07 -26.84 -6.90
CA ASN A 490 8.98 -27.67 -6.13
C ASN A 490 9.07 -27.21 -4.67
N SER A 491 9.14 -25.90 -4.43
CA SER A 491 9.22 -25.36 -3.08
C SER A 491 7.97 -25.65 -2.27
N HIS A 492 6.79 -25.53 -2.88
CA HIS A 492 5.54 -25.86 -2.23
C HIS A 492 5.39 -27.36 -1.94
N LEU A 493 5.92 -28.23 -2.80
CA LEU A 493 5.90 -29.67 -2.54
C LEU A 493 6.76 -30.05 -1.33
N ARG A 494 7.95 -29.45 -1.22
CA ARG A 494 8.84 -29.63 -0.05
C ARG A 494 8.24 -29.03 1.21
N ASP A 495 7.62 -27.86 1.12
CA ASP A 495 6.93 -27.23 2.25
C ASP A 495 5.71 -28.06 2.72
N ALA A 496 4.96 -28.63 1.77
CA ALA A 496 3.85 -29.55 2.07
C ALA A 496 4.32 -30.81 2.81
N ALA A 497 5.50 -31.35 2.46
CA ALA A 497 6.08 -32.48 3.19
C ALA A 497 6.43 -32.10 4.63
N ALA A 498 7.07 -30.95 4.84
CA ALA A 498 7.35 -30.44 6.19
C ALA A 498 6.07 -30.22 7.00
N LEU A 499 5.03 -29.65 6.39
CA LEU A 499 3.75 -29.42 7.03
C LEU A 499 3.02 -30.73 7.34
N ALA A 500 3.09 -31.74 6.48
CA ALA A 500 2.50 -33.04 6.76
C ALA A 500 3.14 -33.72 7.98
N GLU A 501 4.47 -33.69 8.09
CA GLU A 501 5.18 -34.19 9.28
C GLU A 501 4.81 -33.38 10.53
N PHE A 502 4.79 -32.05 10.42
CA PHE A 502 4.44 -31.15 11.51
C PHE A 502 3.00 -31.37 12.02
N TRP A 503 2.01 -31.45 11.11
CA TRP A 503 0.61 -31.63 11.49
C TRP A 503 0.37 -32.99 12.15
N CYS A 504 1.02 -34.04 11.66
CA CYS A 504 0.99 -35.35 12.32
C CYS A 504 1.60 -35.28 13.74
N TRP A 505 2.72 -34.59 13.88
CA TRP A 505 3.40 -34.42 15.17
C TRP A 505 2.53 -33.65 16.18
N ILE A 506 2.02 -32.47 15.83
CA ILE A 506 1.24 -31.67 16.78
C ILE A 506 -0.07 -32.34 17.18
N GLU A 507 -0.73 -33.07 16.27
CA GLU A 507 -1.91 -33.88 16.61
C GLU A 507 -1.57 -34.96 17.65
N GLU A 508 -0.40 -35.58 17.56
CA GLU A 508 0.06 -36.57 18.53
C GLU A 508 0.42 -35.94 19.88
N GLU A 509 1.15 -34.82 19.89
CA GLU A 509 1.52 -34.10 21.11
C GLU A 509 0.29 -33.62 21.89
N VAL A 510 -0.69 -33.02 21.19
CA VAL A 510 -1.94 -32.56 21.81
C VAL A 510 -2.75 -33.75 22.33
N ARG A 511 -2.81 -34.86 21.59
CA ARG A 511 -3.48 -36.11 22.04
C ARG A 511 -2.82 -36.69 23.30
N ASN A 512 -1.50 -36.57 23.41
CA ASN A 512 -0.73 -37.01 24.57
C ASN A 512 -0.74 -36.00 25.72
N ASN A 513 -1.48 -34.89 25.60
CA ASN A 513 -1.56 -33.80 26.58
C ASN A 513 -0.20 -33.15 26.89
N VAL A 514 0.68 -33.07 25.89
CA VAL A 514 1.92 -32.31 26.02
C VAL A 514 1.60 -30.82 25.97
N ALA A 515 2.06 -30.10 26.99
CA ALA A 515 1.83 -28.66 27.10
C ALA A 515 2.73 -27.91 26.11
N LEU A 516 2.18 -27.55 24.95
CA LEU A 516 2.83 -26.73 23.93
C LEU A 516 2.28 -25.30 23.97
N THR A 517 3.16 -24.31 23.99
CA THR A 517 2.77 -22.91 23.77
C THR A 517 2.74 -22.57 22.28
N GLU A 518 2.03 -21.52 21.90
CA GLU A 518 2.03 -21.02 20.51
C GLU A 518 3.44 -20.69 19.99
N VAL A 519 4.33 -20.17 20.86
CA VAL A 519 5.74 -19.92 20.50
C VAL A 519 6.45 -21.23 20.17
N GLN A 520 6.31 -22.24 21.03
CA GLN A 520 6.93 -23.55 20.81
C GLN A 520 6.41 -24.22 19.55
N VAL A 521 5.13 -24.08 19.23
CA VAL A 521 4.56 -24.60 17.99
C VAL A 521 5.22 -23.95 16.76
N ALA A 522 5.35 -22.62 16.76
CA ALA A 522 6.03 -21.90 15.68
C ALA A 522 7.52 -22.29 15.53
N GLU A 523 8.23 -22.45 16.65
CA GLU A 523 9.63 -22.90 16.68
C GLU A 523 9.78 -24.33 16.14
N ASN A 524 8.89 -25.25 16.52
CA ASN A 524 8.93 -26.63 16.03
C ASN A 524 8.65 -26.69 14.53
N LEU A 525 7.68 -25.93 14.02
CA LEU A 525 7.42 -25.85 12.57
C LEU A 525 8.65 -25.37 11.79
N LEU A 526 9.37 -24.38 12.32
CA LEU A 526 10.61 -23.89 11.72
C LEU A 526 11.64 -25.03 11.60
N GLU A 527 11.77 -25.89 12.61
CA GLU A 527 12.69 -27.03 12.57
C GLU A 527 12.28 -28.09 11.54
N PHE A 528 10.99 -28.33 11.30
CA PHE A 528 10.54 -29.19 10.19
C PHE A 528 10.89 -28.60 8.82
N ARG A 529 10.72 -27.27 8.65
CA ARG A 529 11.07 -26.58 7.41
C ARG A 529 12.57 -26.51 7.16
N ARG A 530 13.39 -26.34 8.21
CA ARG A 530 14.87 -26.33 8.14
C ARG A 530 15.45 -27.63 7.58
N LYS A 531 14.75 -28.76 7.71
CA LYS A 531 15.16 -30.06 7.15
C LYS A 531 14.96 -30.13 5.64
N GLN A 532 14.16 -29.25 5.04
CA GLN A 532 13.85 -29.29 3.62
C GLN A 532 15.00 -28.69 2.80
N ASP A 533 15.31 -29.34 1.67
CA ASP A 533 16.36 -28.87 0.77
C ASP A 533 16.11 -27.43 0.29
N GLY A 534 17.16 -26.62 0.25
CA GLY A 534 17.09 -25.24 -0.20
C GLY A 534 16.33 -24.28 0.71
N PHE A 535 15.98 -24.65 1.95
CA PHE A 535 15.42 -23.73 2.95
C PHE A 535 16.39 -22.57 3.26
N ILE A 536 15.86 -21.36 3.42
CA ILE A 536 16.64 -20.16 3.77
C ILE A 536 16.19 -19.62 5.13
N GLU A 537 14.94 -19.17 5.21
CA GLU A 537 14.31 -18.58 6.41
C GLU A 537 12.78 -18.64 6.27
N THR A 538 12.03 -18.16 7.26
CA THR A 538 10.57 -18.00 7.11
C THR A 538 10.26 -16.82 6.18
N SER A 539 9.18 -16.88 5.40
CA SER A 539 8.77 -15.79 4.50
C SER A 539 8.01 -14.67 5.21
N PHE A 540 7.67 -14.87 6.49
CA PHE A 540 7.19 -13.89 7.46
C PHE A 540 7.28 -14.48 8.88
N ASP A 541 6.96 -13.70 9.91
CA ASP A 541 6.81 -14.21 11.28
C ASP A 541 5.59 -15.14 11.36
N THR A 542 5.79 -16.40 11.75
CA THR A 542 4.69 -17.38 11.91
C THR A 542 3.62 -16.87 12.88
N ILE A 543 2.37 -16.84 12.41
CA ILE A 543 1.19 -16.58 13.22
C ILE A 543 0.69 -17.91 13.74
N SER A 544 0.83 -18.14 15.05
CA SER A 544 0.32 -19.32 15.75
C SER A 544 -0.67 -18.85 16.81
N GLY A 545 -1.97 -18.93 16.52
CA GLY A 545 -3.03 -18.37 17.36
C GLY A 545 -4.06 -19.41 17.81
N TYR A 546 -4.12 -19.66 19.11
CA TYR A 546 -5.08 -20.55 19.78
C TYR A 546 -6.26 -19.76 20.37
N GLY A 547 -7.48 -20.22 20.09
CA GLY A 547 -8.71 -19.57 20.55
C GLY A 547 -8.73 -18.09 20.22
N ALA A 548 -8.91 -17.24 21.24
CA ALA A 548 -9.03 -15.79 21.06
C ALA A 548 -7.83 -15.14 20.34
N ASN A 549 -6.62 -15.71 20.48
CA ASN A 549 -5.44 -15.22 19.77
C ASN A 549 -5.56 -15.40 18.25
N GLY A 550 -6.25 -16.45 17.79
CA GLY A 550 -6.53 -16.66 16.37
C GLY A 550 -7.43 -15.58 15.76
N ALA A 551 -8.22 -14.85 16.57
CA ALA A 551 -9.05 -13.73 16.11
C ALA A 551 -8.22 -12.47 15.76
N ILE A 552 -6.97 -12.39 16.21
CA ILE A 552 -6.08 -11.26 15.93
C ILE A 552 -5.36 -11.55 14.59
N ILE A 553 -5.74 -10.83 13.53
CA ILE A 553 -5.36 -11.14 12.14
C ILE A 553 -3.84 -11.29 11.95
N HIS A 554 -3.04 -10.39 12.55
CA HIS A 554 -1.57 -10.46 12.55
C HIS A 554 -1.02 -10.75 13.96
N TYR A 555 -1.60 -11.73 14.65
CA TYR A 555 -1.12 -12.15 15.95
C TYR A 555 0.34 -12.62 15.87
N ARG A 556 1.18 -12.11 16.78
CA ARG A 556 2.54 -12.63 16.96
C ARG A 556 2.68 -13.17 18.39
N PRO A 557 2.88 -14.48 18.57
CA PRO A 557 3.10 -15.03 19.89
C PRO A 557 4.44 -14.53 20.44
N THR A 558 4.45 -14.15 21.72
CA THR A 558 5.67 -13.88 22.48
C THR A 558 5.69 -14.75 23.74
N PRO A 559 6.88 -15.11 24.28
CA PRO A 559 6.96 -15.94 25.48
C PRO A 559 6.10 -15.42 26.64
N ASP A 560 6.00 -14.10 26.80
CA ASP A 560 5.27 -13.46 27.90
C ASP A 560 3.76 -13.31 27.66
N SER A 561 3.26 -13.57 26.45
CA SER A 561 1.85 -13.32 26.08
C SER A 561 1.19 -14.38 25.20
N CYS A 562 1.77 -15.59 25.15
CA CYS A 562 1.23 -16.72 24.39
C CYS A 562 0.31 -17.62 25.23
N SER A 563 -0.62 -18.28 24.54
CA SER A 563 -1.49 -19.31 25.08
C SER A 563 -0.87 -20.69 24.95
N SER A 564 -1.30 -21.63 25.80
CA SER A 564 -1.08 -23.07 25.58
C SER A 564 -2.08 -23.60 24.55
N VAL A 565 -1.60 -24.36 23.58
CA VAL A 565 -2.43 -25.02 22.57
C VAL A 565 -3.11 -26.23 23.20
N GLY A 566 -4.42 -26.31 23.05
CA GLY A 566 -5.27 -27.35 23.62
C GLY A 566 -6.26 -27.93 22.60
N SER A 567 -7.28 -28.64 23.10
CA SER A 567 -8.29 -29.32 22.28
C SER A 567 -9.69 -28.74 22.39
N ASP A 568 -9.88 -27.69 23.18
CA ASP A 568 -11.18 -27.06 23.47
C ASP A 568 -11.52 -25.88 22.55
N ASN A 569 -10.60 -25.46 21.68
CA ASN A 569 -10.83 -24.35 20.75
C ASN A 569 -10.09 -24.54 19.41
N LEU A 570 -10.37 -23.66 18.45
CA LEU A 570 -9.69 -23.60 17.17
C LEU A 570 -8.23 -23.15 17.35
N PHE A 571 -7.37 -23.74 16.53
CA PHE A 571 -5.97 -23.37 16.38
C PHE A 571 -5.74 -22.92 14.94
N LEU A 572 -5.34 -21.65 14.76
CA LEU A 572 -4.98 -21.06 13.48
C LEU A 572 -3.46 -20.98 13.38
N LEU A 573 -2.92 -21.52 12.30
CA LEU A 573 -1.50 -21.46 11.98
C LEU A 573 -1.31 -20.92 10.57
N ASP A 574 -0.71 -19.76 10.47
CA ASP A 574 -0.33 -19.12 9.22
C ASP A 574 1.18 -18.91 9.19
N SER A 575 1.80 -19.42 8.14
CA SER A 575 3.24 -19.56 8.09
C SER A 575 3.74 -19.81 6.68
N GLY A 576 4.96 -19.34 6.39
CA GLY A 576 5.62 -19.62 5.12
C GLY A 576 7.13 -19.65 5.23
N ALA A 577 7.78 -20.05 4.14
CA ALA A 577 9.22 -20.16 4.02
C ALA A 577 9.76 -19.59 2.71
N GLN A 578 10.96 -19.01 2.80
CA GLN A 578 11.83 -18.72 1.68
C GLN A 578 12.68 -19.95 1.36
N TYR A 579 12.64 -20.35 0.10
CA TYR A 579 13.53 -21.34 -0.46
C TYR A 579 14.39 -20.72 -1.56
N VAL A 580 15.49 -21.39 -1.91
CA VAL A 580 16.39 -20.92 -3.00
C VAL A 580 15.67 -20.76 -4.35
N ASP A 581 14.56 -21.45 -4.55
CA ASP A 581 13.78 -21.57 -5.79
C ASP A 581 12.32 -21.12 -5.68
N GLY A 582 11.83 -20.73 -4.50
CA GLY A 582 10.45 -20.26 -4.36
C GLY A 582 10.13 -19.67 -2.98
N THR A 583 8.95 -19.07 -2.88
CA THR A 583 8.41 -18.49 -1.63
C THR A 583 7.06 -19.14 -1.37
N THR A 584 6.78 -19.49 -0.11
CA THR A 584 5.54 -20.17 0.29
C THR A 584 4.75 -19.31 1.26
N ASP A 585 3.45 -19.49 1.24
CA ASP A 585 2.48 -18.87 2.14
C ASP A 585 1.30 -19.82 2.32
N ILE A 586 0.90 -20.08 3.57
CA ILE A 586 -0.15 -21.04 3.88
C ILE A 586 -0.67 -20.86 5.30
N THR A 587 -1.99 -20.72 5.37
CA THR A 587 -2.78 -20.82 6.59
C THR A 587 -3.64 -22.09 6.64
N ARG A 588 -3.63 -22.77 7.79
CA ARG A 588 -4.64 -23.77 8.18
C ARG A 588 -5.24 -23.43 9.53
N THR A 589 -6.53 -23.69 9.65
CA THR A 589 -7.25 -23.63 10.93
C THR A 589 -7.76 -25.03 11.24
N VAL A 590 -7.47 -25.54 12.43
CA VAL A 590 -7.85 -26.89 12.88
C VAL A 590 -8.48 -26.86 14.28
N HIS A 591 -9.10 -27.95 14.67
CA HIS A 591 -9.57 -28.21 16.02
C HIS A 591 -9.07 -29.60 16.46
N PHE A 592 -8.47 -29.70 17.66
CA PHE A 592 -7.92 -30.97 18.16
C PHE A 592 -8.90 -31.79 19.01
N GLY A 593 -10.08 -31.24 19.33
CA GLY A 593 -11.20 -31.93 19.98
C GLY A 593 -12.51 -31.78 19.18
N GLU A 594 -13.62 -31.48 19.84
CA GLU A 594 -14.93 -31.28 19.20
C GLU A 594 -15.29 -29.80 19.00
N PRO A 595 -15.35 -29.27 17.75
CA PRO A 595 -15.71 -27.88 17.52
C PRO A 595 -17.20 -27.62 17.71
N SER A 596 -17.53 -26.45 18.24
CA SER A 596 -18.89 -25.95 18.42
C SER A 596 -19.63 -25.76 17.08
N PRO A 597 -20.98 -25.76 17.09
CA PRO A 597 -21.77 -25.45 15.89
C PRO A 597 -21.40 -24.11 15.24
N ARG A 598 -21.10 -23.07 16.05
CA ARG A 598 -20.71 -21.74 15.57
C ARG A 598 -19.35 -21.78 14.85
N GLN A 599 -18.35 -22.45 15.42
CA GLN A 599 -17.05 -22.63 14.78
C GLN A 599 -17.19 -23.39 13.44
N LYS A 600 -17.98 -24.48 13.42
CA LYS A 600 -18.25 -25.26 12.20
C LYS A 600 -18.96 -24.43 11.13
N GLU A 601 -19.96 -23.63 11.50
CA GLU A 601 -20.66 -22.74 10.57
C GLU A 601 -19.70 -21.73 9.94
N CYS A 602 -18.98 -20.96 10.75
CA CYS A 602 -18.05 -19.94 10.27
C CYS A 602 -16.94 -20.55 9.41
N PHE A 603 -16.36 -21.69 9.83
CA PHE A 603 -15.34 -22.39 9.06
C PHE A 603 -15.86 -22.83 7.70
N THR A 604 -17.08 -23.38 7.66
CA THR A 604 -17.72 -23.80 6.41
C THR A 604 -17.98 -22.60 5.50
N ARG A 605 -18.36 -21.43 6.02
CA ARG A 605 -18.55 -20.23 5.19
C ARG A 605 -17.25 -19.72 4.59
N VAL A 606 -16.18 -19.71 5.36
CA VAL A 606 -14.83 -19.37 4.87
C VAL A 606 -14.40 -20.37 3.79
N LEU A 607 -14.58 -21.66 4.03
CA LEU A 607 -14.27 -22.72 3.06
C LEU A 607 -15.10 -22.60 1.77
N GLN A 608 -16.39 -22.25 1.87
CA GLN A 608 -17.24 -21.98 0.70
C GLN A 608 -16.67 -20.83 -0.15
N GLY A 609 -16.22 -19.75 0.51
CA GLY A 609 -15.55 -18.64 -0.16
C GLY A 609 -14.24 -19.05 -0.83
N HIS A 610 -13.40 -19.80 -0.10
CA HIS A 610 -12.14 -20.34 -0.60
C HIS A 610 -12.34 -21.18 -1.86
N ILE A 611 -13.28 -22.12 -1.83
CA ILE A 611 -13.61 -22.99 -2.97
C ILE A 611 -14.18 -22.18 -4.15
N ALA A 612 -15.04 -21.20 -3.87
CA ALA A 612 -15.65 -20.38 -4.92
C ALA A 612 -14.60 -19.62 -5.74
N LEU A 613 -13.56 -19.07 -5.07
CA LEU A 613 -12.46 -18.42 -5.76
C LEU A 613 -11.52 -19.44 -6.43
N ASP A 614 -11.18 -20.53 -5.73
CA ASP A 614 -10.30 -21.60 -6.21
C ASP A 614 -10.79 -22.26 -7.51
N GLN A 615 -12.11 -22.34 -7.70
CA GLN A 615 -12.76 -22.90 -8.89
C GLN A 615 -13.13 -21.87 -9.96
N ALA A 616 -12.84 -20.58 -9.73
CA ALA A 616 -13.26 -19.53 -10.64
C ALA A 616 -12.61 -19.68 -12.02
N VAL A 617 -13.43 -19.52 -13.06
CA VAL A 617 -13.00 -19.38 -14.45
C VAL A 617 -13.52 -18.05 -14.95
N PHE A 618 -12.62 -17.19 -15.43
CA PHE A 618 -12.91 -15.79 -15.73
C PHE A 618 -12.22 -15.34 -17.02
N PRO A 619 -12.74 -14.32 -17.72
CA PRO A 619 -12.08 -13.78 -18.90
C PRO A 619 -10.68 -13.24 -18.61
N GLU A 620 -9.76 -13.36 -19.55
CA GLU A 620 -8.50 -12.61 -19.50
C GLU A 620 -8.80 -11.10 -19.32
N ARG A 621 -7.85 -10.35 -18.74
CA ARG A 621 -7.95 -8.92 -18.44
C ARG A 621 -8.89 -8.56 -17.29
N THR A 622 -9.45 -9.55 -16.59
CA THR A 622 -10.23 -9.32 -15.36
C THR A 622 -9.30 -8.86 -14.23
N PRO A 623 -9.53 -7.67 -13.65
CA PRO A 623 -8.83 -7.22 -12.45
C PRO A 623 -9.19 -8.08 -11.23
N GLY A 624 -8.21 -8.36 -10.37
CA GLY A 624 -8.44 -9.25 -9.23
C GLY A 624 -9.47 -8.74 -8.21
N PHE A 625 -9.68 -7.42 -8.09
CA PHE A 625 -10.73 -6.86 -7.21
C PHE A 625 -12.14 -7.34 -7.58
N VAL A 626 -12.40 -7.70 -8.85
CA VAL A 626 -13.69 -8.22 -9.30
C VAL A 626 -13.96 -9.62 -8.74
N LEU A 627 -12.91 -10.38 -8.45
CA LEU A 627 -13.01 -11.75 -7.96
C LEU A 627 -13.13 -11.84 -6.43
N ASP A 628 -12.79 -10.78 -5.70
CA ASP A 628 -12.79 -10.72 -4.22
C ASP A 628 -14.16 -11.07 -3.62
N VAL A 629 -15.24 -10.66 -4.28
CA VAL A 629 -16.63 -10.95 -3.84
C VAL A 629 -16.94 -12.45 -3.77
N LEU A 630 -16.29 -13.27 -4.59
CA LEU A 630 -16.53 -14.73 -4.61
C LEU A 630 -16.22 -15.34 -3.24
N ALA A 631 -15.15 -14.87 -2.60
CA ALA A 631 -14.69 -15.35 -1.31
C ALA A 631 -15.52 -14.81 -0.13
N ARG A 632 -16.18 -13.65 -0.29
CA ARG A 632 -17.01 -13.02 0.77
C ARG A 632 -18.46 -13.46 0.77
N SER A 633 -18.98 -13.81 -0.40
CA SER A 633 -20.43 -13.99 -0.63
C SER A 633 -21.13 -14.91 0.38
N SER A 634 -20.45 -15.95 0.85
CA SER A 634 -21.01 -16.91 1.81
C SER A 634 -21.09 -16.36 3.25
N LEU A 635 -20.15 -15.51 3.65
CA LEU A 635 -20.17 -14.82 4.94
C LEU A 635 -21.21 -13.70 4.94
N TRP A 636 -21.29 -12.91 3.86
CA TRP A 636 -22.25 -11.81 3.74
C TRP A 636 -23.71 -12.25 3.86
N LYS A 637 -24.04 -13.46 3.38
CA LYS A 637 -25.39 -14.05 3.52
C LYS A 637 -25.88 -14.17 4.95
N ILE A 638 -24.96 -14.18 5.92
CA ILE A 638 -25.28 -14.24 7.36
C ILE A 638 -24.78 -13.01 8.12
N GLY A 639 -24.47 -11.91 7.40
CA GLY A 639 -24.03 -10.65 7.99
C GLY A 639 -22.61 -10.65 8.55
N LEU A 640 -21.76 -11.59 8.14
CA LEU A 640 -20.35 -11.67 8.54
C LEU A 640 -19.42 -11.20 7.42
N ASP A 641 -18.20 -10.79 7.75
CA ASP A 641 -17.15 -10.38 6.80
C ASP A 641 -15.75 -10.51 7.43
N TYR A 642 -14.70 -10.26 6.65
CA TYR A 642 -13.31 -10.16 7.10
C TYR A 642 -12.62 -8.88 6.61
N ARG A 643 -11.70 -8.34 7.42
CA ARG A 643 -11.15 -6.98 7.28
C ARG A 643 -9.79 -6.93 6.57
N HIS A 644 -9.57 -7.83 5.63
CA HIS A 644 -8.39 -7.85 4.74
C HIS A 644 -8.79 -8.21 3.31
N GLY A 645 -7.86 -8.04 2.36
CA GLY A 645 -8.07 -8.50 0.99
C GLY A 645 -8.15 -10.03 0.95
N THR A 646 -8.78 -10.59 -0.06
CA THR A 646 -8.87 -12.05 -0.26
C THR A 646 -7.54 -12.68 -0.67
N GLY A 647 -6.63 -11.91 -1.27
CA GLY A 647 -5.28 -12.36 -1.55
C GLY A 647 -4.36 -11.31 -2.18
N HIS A 648 -3.08 -11.64 -2.25
CA HIS A 648 -2.00 -10.82 -2.78
C HIS A 648 -1.13 -11.63 -3.75
N GLY A 649 -0.35 -10.96 -4.60
CA GLY A 649 0.66 -11.66 -5.39
C GLY A 649 1.82 -12.17 -4.52
N VAL A 650 2.54 -13.18 -5.04
CA VAL A 650 3.71 -13.79 -4.37
C VAL A 650 4.90 -13.85 -5.33
N GLY A 651 6.07 -13.44 -4.85
CA GLY A 651 7.32 -13.44 -5.59
C GLY A 651 8.01 -14.81 -5.63
N ALA A 652 8.87 -15.03 -6.64
CA ALA A 652 9.62 -16.26 -6.79
C ALA A 652 10.98 -16.18 -6.06
N ALA A 653 11.07 -16.79 -4.88
CA ALA A 653 12.19 -16.62 -3.95
C ALA A 653 12.44 -15.12 -3.66
N LEU A 654 11.37 -14.38 -3.40
CA LEU A 654 11.33 -12.92 -3.26
C LEU A 654 10.28 -12.57 -2.20
N ASN A 655 9.74 -11.35 -2.19
CA ASN A 655 8.73 -10.95 -1.21
C ASN A 655 7.50 -11.88 -1.25
N VAL A 656 7.01 -12.27 -0.07
CA VAL A 656 5.75 -13.03 0.05
C VAL A 656 4.54 -12.20 -0.37
N HIS A 657 4.56 -10.91 -0.04
CA HIS A 657 3.62 -9.91 -0.56
C HIS A 657 4.23 -9.18 -1.74
N GLU A 658 3.82 -9.52 -2.96
CA GLU A 658 4.32 -8.97 -4.21
C GLU A 658 3.18 -8.38 -5.06
N GLY A 659 3.29 -7.09 -5.41
CA GLY A 659 2.44 -6.46 -6.41
C GLY A 659 2.94 -6.66 -7.85
N PRO A 660 2.17 -6.19 -8.86
CA PRO A 660 1.03 -5.30 -8.72
C PRO A 660 -0.32 -6.03 -8.62
N GLN A 661 -0.39 -7.32 -8.88
CA GLN A 661 -1.62 -8.10 -8.81
C GLN A 661 -2.07 -8.36 -7.36
N SER A 662 -3.37 -8.27 -7.12
CA SER A 662 -3.99 -8.68 -5.86
C SER A 662 -5.48 -8.97 -6.05
N ILE A 663 -6.10 -9.69 -5.11
CA ILE A 663 -7.54 -9.95 -5.03
C ILE A 663 -8.04 -9.28 -3.76
N SER A 664 -8.60 -8.07 -3.86
CA SER A 664 -8.97 -7.27 -2.70
C SER A 664 -10.12 -6.34 -3.01
N TYR A 665 -11.00 -6.10 -2.03
CA TYR A 665 -12.08 -5.12 -2.09
C TYR A 665 -11.59 -3.67 -2.22
N ARG A 666 -10.30 -3.42 -1.93
CA ARG A 666 -9.71 -2.08 -1.99
C ARG A 666 -9.73 -1.59 -3.44
N TYR A 667 -10.75 -0.79 -3.75
CA TYR A 667 -10.90 -0.10 -5.02
C TYR A 667 -9.62 0.71 -5.32
N GLY A 668 -9.12 0.61 -6.55
CA GLY A 668 -7.92 1.32 -6.98
C GLY A 668 -6.82 0.44 -7.57
N ASN A 669 -6.80 -0.87 -7.30
CA ASN A 669 -5.93 -1.79 -8.05
C ASN A 669 -6.65 -2.39 -9.26
N LEU A 670 -6.42 -1.78 -10.42
CA LEU A 670 -7.00 -2.21 -11.70
C LEU A 670 -6.12 -3.20 -12.46
N THR A 671 -5.08 -3.75 -11.82
CA THR A 671 -4.18 -4.72 -12.44
C THR A 671 -4.93 -6.00 -12.77
N ALA A 672 -5.01 -6.31 -14.07
CA ALA A 672 -5.56 -7.57 -14.56
C ALA A 672 -4.70 -8.76 -14.13
N LEU A 673 -5.36 -9.85 -13.72
CA LEU A 673 -4.68 -11.14 -13.56
C LEU A 673 -4.25 -11.67 -14.93
N GLN A 674 -3.03 -12.21 -15.01
CA GLN A 674 -2.44 -12.75 -16.23
C GLN A 674 -1.90 -14.16 -15.97
N LYS A 675 -1.90 -14.99 -17.03
CA LYS A 675 -1.25 -16.31 -17.00
C LYS A 675 0.18 -16.19 -16.50
N GLY A 676 0.58 -17.06 -15.56
CA GLY A 676 1.91 -17.05 -14.95
C GLY A 676 1.99 -16.22 -13.66
N MET A 677 0.98 -15.40 -13.34
CA MET A 677 0.91 -14.76 -12.02
C MET A 677 0.61 -15.79 -10.92
N ILE A 678 1.15 -15.55 -9.74
CA ILE A 678 0.83 -16.32 -8.52
C ILE A 678 0.15 -15.36 -7.54
N VAL A 679 -0.93 -15.82 -6.92
CA VAL A 679 -1.72 -15.09 -5.91
C VAL A 679 -2.11 -16.01 -4.74
N SER A 680 -2.24 -15.46 -3.53
CA SER A 680 -2.92 -16.13 -2.43
C SER A 680 -4.44 -16.13 -2.62
N ASN A 681 -5.09 -17.11 -2.03
CA ASN A 681 -6.53 -17.20 -1.82
C ASN A 681 -6.71 -17.56 -0.35
N GLU A 682 -7.01 -16.56 0.48
CA GLU A 682 -6.88 -16.60 1.94
C GLU A 682 -8.09 -16.00 2.69
N PRO A 683 -9.35 -16.31 2.34
CA PRO A 683 -10.49 -15.78 3.09
C PRO A 683 -10.43 -16.18 4.57
N GLY A 684 -11.03 -15.35 5.41
CA GLY A 684 -11.07 -15.58 6.85
C GLY A 684 -12.36 -15.13 7.52
N TYR A 685 -12.45 -15.38 8.82
CA TYR A 685 -13.43 -14.81 9.71
C TYR A 685 -12.86 -14.77 11.12
N TYR A 686 -13.06 -13.65 11.83
CA TYR A 686 -12.47 -13.40 13.13
C TYR A 686 -13.56 -12.98 14.11
N GLU A 687 -13.84 -13.85 15.10
CA GLU A 687 -14.78 -13.60 16.18
C GLU A 687 -13.99 -13.09 17.38
N ASP A 688 -14.05 -11.77 17.61
CA ASP A 688 -13.27 -11.08 18.64
C ASP A 688 -13.37 -11.77 20.01
N ASN A 689 -12.22 -11.96 20.66
CA ASN A 689 -12.08 -12.62 21.96
C ASN A 689 -12.55 -14.09 22.00
N SER A 690 -12.75 -14.74 20.84
CA SER A 690 -13.25 -16.12 20.79
C SER A 690 -12.39 -17.04 19.93
N PHE A 691 -12.38 -16.84 18.61
CA PHE A 691 -11.61 -17.66 17.66
C PHE A 691 -11.42 -16.92 16.33
N GLY A 692 -10.42 -17.34 15.56
CA GLY A 692 -10.28 -16.92 14.17
C GLY A 692 -10.10 -18.11 13.24
N ILE A 693 -10.49 -17.90 11.99
CA ILE A 693 -10.40 -18.85 10.90
C ILE A 693 -9.77 -18.15 9.72
N ARG A 694 -8.78 -18.79 9.11
CA ARG A 694 -8.30 -18.46 7.76
C ARG A 694 -7.93 -19.77 7.08
N ILE A 695 -8.25 -19.85 5.79
CA ILE A 695 -7.91 -20.99 4.93
C ILE A 695 -7.20 -20.40 3.74
N GLU A 696 -5.95 -20.80 3.53
CA GLU A 696 -5.12 -20.16 2.51
C GLU A 696 -4.36 -21.15 1.64
N ASN A 697 -4.35 -20.88 0.34
CA ASN A 697 -3.48 -21.54 -0.63
C ASN A 697 -2.89 -20.50 -1.58
N LEU A 698 -1.70 -20.80 -2.13
CA LEU A 698 -1.20 -20.12 -3.30
C LEU A 698 -1.68 -20.79 -4.59
N LEU A 699 -2.08 -19.94 -5.55
CA LEU A 699 -2.68 -20.29 -6.83
C LEU A 699 -1.87 -19.70 -7.98
N LEU A 700 -1.50 -20.53 -8.94
CA LEU A 700 -0.95 -20.12 -10.23
C LEU A 700 -2.09 -19.83 -11.22
N VAL A 701 -2.11 -18.63 -11.79
CA VAL A 701 -3.04 -18.27 -12.86
C VAL A 701 -2.63 -18.97 -14.14
N LYS A 702 -3.56 -19.72 -14.75
CA LYS A 702 -3.37 -20.44 -16.00
C LYS A 702 -4.49 -20.18 -16.98
N GLU A 703 -4.21 -20.45 -18.24
CA GLU A 703 -5.24 -20.50 -19.28
C GLU A 703 -6.11 -21.76 -19.13
N VAL A 704 -7.41 -21.61 -19.39
CA VAL A 704 -8.39 -22.71 -19.35
C VAL A 704 -8.97 -22.89 -20.74
N ASN A 705 -8.85 -24.12 -21.25
CA ASN A 705 -9.43 -24.48 -22.54
C ASN A 705 -10.93 -24.71 -22.39
N LEU A 706 -11.74 -23.82 -22.97
CA LEU A 706 -13.20 -23.90 -22.97
C LEU A 706 -13.73 -24.17 -24.38
N ALA A 707 -14.93 -24.75 -24.47
CA ALA A 707 -15.58 -24.99 -25.76
C ALA A 707 -16.02 -23.70 -26.47
N ASN A 708 -16.22 -22.62 -25.72
CA ASN A 708 -16.68 -21.33 -26.21
C ASN A 708 -15.65 -20.23 -25.91
N SER A 709 -15.59 -19.21 -26.77
CA SER A 709 -14.82 -17.98 -26.55
C SER A 709 -15.66 -16.77 -26.98
N PHE A 710 -16.33 -16.14 -26.01
CA PHE A 710 -17.14 -14.96 -26.27
C PHE A 710 -16.24 -13.75 -26.59
N GLY A 711 -16.44 -13.10 -27.74
CA GLY A 711 -15.60 -11.98 -28.17
C GLY A 711 -14.16 -12.35 -28.55
N GLY A 712 -13.85 -13.64 -28.70
CA GLY A 712 -12.51 -14.11 -29.08
C GLY A 712 -11.45 -13.96 -27.98
N ILE A 713 -11.85 -13.75 -26.73
CA ILE A 713 -10.94 -13.65 -25.58
C ILE A 713 -10.68 -15.03 -24.96
N SER A 714 -9.46 -15.25 -24.48
CA SER A 714 -9.10 -16.42 -23.67
C SER A 714 -9.68 -16.30 -22.27
N TYR A 715 -9.81 -17.45 -21.60
CA TYR A 715 -10.26 -17.54 -20.21
C TYR A 715 -9.14 -18.07 -19.34
N LEU A 716 -9.09 -17.57 -18.11
CA LEU A 716 -8.14 -17.91 -17.08
C LEU A 716 -8.84 -18.65 -15.95
N GLY A 717 -8.05 -19.37 -15.16
CA GLY A 717 -8.42 -20.01 -13.91
C GLY A 717 -7.17 -20.32 -13.10
N PHE A 718 -7.29 -21.21 -12.11
CA PHE A 718 -6.22 -21.44 -11.15
C PHE A 718 -5.67 -22.88 -11.17
N GLU A 719 -4.39 -23.02 -10.90
CA GLU A 719 -3.71 -24.26 -10.50
C GLU A 719 -3.17 -24.11 -9.08
N LYS A 720 -3.46 -25.08 -8.21
CA LYS A 720 -3.01 -25.06 -6.81
C LYS A 720 -1.51 -25.32 -6.73
N LEU A 721 -0.82 -24.51 -5.93
CA LEU A 721 0.57 -24.76 -5.53
C LEU A 721 0.63 -25.40 -4.14
N THR A 722 -0.26 -25.00 -3.23
CA THR A 722 -0.29 -25.51 -1.85
C THR A 722 -0.98 -26.88 -1.76
N PHE A 723 -0.29 -27.89 -1.21
CA PHE A 723 -0.76 -29.28 -1.11
C PHE A 723 -0.85 -29.77 0.34
N VAL A 724 -1.64 -29.08 1.17
CA VAL A 724 -1.89 -29.49 2.57
C VAL A 724 -3.39 -29.72 2.78
N PRO A 725 -3.81 -30.78 3.49
CA PRO A 725 -5.23 -31.04 3.78
C PRO A 725 -5.92 -29.86 4.49
N ILE A 726 -7.23 -29.77 4.30
CA ILE A 726 -8.12 -28.89 5.07
C ILE A 726 -8.98 -29.84 5.91
N GLN A 727 -9.04 -29.61 7.24
CA GLN A 727 -9.76 -30.46 8.20
C GLN A 727 -11.27 -30.44 7.97
#